data_AF-A0AAU2X9G8-F1
#
_entry.id   AF-A0AAU2X9G8-F1
#
_cell.length_a   1.000
_cell.length_b   1.000
_cell.length_c   1.000
_cell.angle_alpha   90.00
_cell.angle_beta   90.00
_cell.angle_gamma   90.00
#
_symmetry.space_group_name_H-M   'P 1'
#
loop_
_entity.id
_entity.type
_entity.pdbx_description
1 polymer ?
#
loop_
_entity_poly.entity_id
_entity_poly.type
_entity_poly.pdbx_seq_one_letter_code
_entity_poly.pdbx_strand_id
1 'polypeptide(L)'
;MPGNALEGAGAEDSRILVPEHEVKRLLAELGVRVPRGTAVPYAEGPDAVAKAAGELGKPGGPEELDGLEKPGGSGELGGPGGTLALKAYGPGLVHKTDVGAVRLGLDATSVAAEARTMAVRLAGHGVVPDGWLVEEQQAAGVEVIVGRVRGPFGDAMLLGLGGTLAETLDQAVVRLARSGAVPGWFPDGSLGAEMIAAMPGLGVLRGARGADPVDLEALAALVDALDGLPAAVAAAYPGFEADEFECNPVIATAEGAVAVDARLILRPRSGVPEVSGFPRVPGAPEVSGGPGVPARTDFAPLFAPRTVAVAGASTTRTTFGNRFLAAYRAFGWTDRLYAVHPSAESIDGVPAVASVADIPGGADYLLVAVPAAATSALVDASAGHARFVHVVSGGFREAGATDLEDALLAAARRAGVRLLGPNCLGVYAPSGRQTFQLGVSAEPGGVGVVSQSGGLAGDIVAAGTRRGLRFSGLVTIGNAIDVGAAELVEHFVDDPATEVIGMYLEGTGGGERLAHAVLRAGALGKPVVVLAGGLSRQGARAVASHTGALAGEERMWQALSAASGLSVVHTLEDFLAVLAMLQRYPRAGVGAGAESDSDPASEPASESESESERASGADPGSGVLVIGPGGGASVLATDACDRAGLTVRPLPADVVATLRERGYGAGTSLVNPVEIPLGPATGADSFARVLDPVLAATDFADVLLHVNVQSYYGYADTGVTPLLALVEDLRGLVRHGVRLSLVPRNLDCAPSADADEVLAACARSGVPVFRDLDQAAVAIAAVQRLRERAT
;
A
#
# COMPACT_ATOMS: atom_id res chain seq x y z
N MET A 1 37.07 4.85 -18.75
CA MET A 1 36.08 5.23 -19.79
C MET A 1 36.30 4.37 -21.03
N PRO A 2 35.50 3.32 -21.30
CA PRO A 2 35.42 2.75 -22.62
C PRO A 2 34.35 3.51 -23.41
N GLY A 3 34.77 4.57 -24.11
CA GLY A 3 33.88 5.48 -24.83
C GLY A 3 33.63 5.09 -26.29
N ASN A 4 32.88 4.02 -26.56
CA ASN A 4 32.53 3.70 -27.95
C ASN A 4 31.19 2.98 -28.19
N ALA A 5 30.25 3.02 -27.24
CA ALA A 5 28.94 2.35 -27.39
C ALA A 5 27.72 3.28 -27.45
N LEU A 6 27.90 4.61 -27.56
CA LEU A 6 26.80 5.59 -27.33
C LEU A 6 26.35 6.39 -28.56
N GLU A 7 26.65 5.96 -29.79
CA GLU A 7 26.10 6.60 -30.99
C GLU A 7 25.22 5.62 -31.76
N GLY A 8 23.91 5.60 -31.47
CA GLY A 8 22.95 5.02 -32.41
C GLY A 8 21.65 4.39 -31.91
N ALA A 9 21.15 4.66 -30.70
CA ALA A 9 19.89 4.06 -30.24
C ALA A 9 18.87 5.13 -29.82
N GLY A 10 17.62 4.99 -30.29
CA GLY A 10 16.51 5.90 -29.96
C GLY A 10 16.19 5.91 -28.47
N ALA A 11 15.49 6.95 -27.99
CA ALA A 11 15.33 7.25 -26.57
C ALA A 11 14.73 6.12 -25.69
N GLU A 12 14.02 5.15 -26.25
CA GLU A 12 13.49 3.98 -25.52
C GLU A 12 14.52 2.84 -25.35
N ASP A 13 15.65 2.85 -26.06
CA ASP A 13 16.63 1.76 -26.15
C ASP A 13 17.96 2.11 -25.44
N SER A 14 17.90 3.00 -24.44
CA SER A 14 19.06 3.64 -23.79
C SER A 14 19.50 2.98 -22.47
N ARG A 15 18.94 1.81 -22.14
CA ARG A 15 19.32 1.05 -20.93
C ARG A 15 20.70 0.41 -21.11
N ILE A 16 21.54 0.48 -20.08
CA ILE A 16 22.92 -0.05 -20.11
C ILE A 16 23.05 -1.15 -19.06
N LEU A 17 23.39 -2.37 -19.49
CA LEU A 17 23.82 -3.44 -18.59
C LEU A 17 25.28 -3.18 -18.17
N VAL A 18 25.51 -3.01 -16.87
CA VAL A 18 26.87 -2.84 -16.33
C VAL A 18 27.54 -4.22 -16.22
N PRO A 19 28.80 -4.39 -16.69
CA PRO A 19 29.52 -5.64 -16.53
C PRO A 19 29.62 -6.07 -15.07
N GLU A 20 29.39 -7.35 -14.76
CA GLU A 20 29.32 -7.88 -13.38
C GLU A 20 30.53 -7.49 -12.52
N HIS A 21 31.75 -7.50 -13.09
CA HIS A 21 32.95 -7.14 -12.34
C HIS A 21 32.97 -5.65 -11.92
N GLU A 22 32.42 -4.75 -12.73
CA GLU A 22 32.25 -3.35 -12.36
C GLU A 22 31.18 -3.19 -11.27
N VAL A 23 30.09 -3.96 -11.36
CA VAL A 23 29.05 -3.99 -10.31
C VAL A 23 29.67 -4.45 -8.99
N LYS A 24 30.44 -5.54 -8.99
CA LYS A 24 31.11 -6.06 -7.79
C LYS A 24 32.12 -5.09 -7.18
N ARG A 25 32.82 -4.32 -8.00
CA ARG A 25 33.67 -3.23 -7.51
C ARG A 25 32.86 -2.17 -6.77
N LEU A 26 31.73 -1.72 -7.33
CA LEU A 26 30.83 -0.77 -6.65
C LEU A 26 30.25 -1.35 -5.35
N LEU A 27 29.94 -2.64 -5.34
CA LEU A 27 29.49 -3.34 -4.12
C LEU A 27 30.59 -3.35 -3.05
N ALA A 28 31.83 -3.64 -3.42
CA ALA A 28 32.97 -3.58 -2.50
C ALA A 28 33.21 -2.17 -1.94
N GLU A 29 33.05 -1.11 -2.75
CA GLU A 29 33.11 0.30 -2.30
C GLU A 29 32.06 0.62 -1.24
N LEU A 30 30.89 -0.02 -1.33
CA LEU A 30 29.80 0.10 -0.35
C LEU A 30 29.97 -0.82 0.87
N GLY A 31 31.08 -1.58 0.95
CA GLY A 31 31.36 -2.51 2.04
C GLY A 31 30.65 -3.87 1.93
N VAL A 32 30.03 -4.17 0.78
CA VAL A 32 29.43 -5.49 0.51
C VAL A 32 30.54 -6.49 0.17
N ARG A 33 30.53 -7.66 0.83
CA ARG A 33 31.48 -8.74 0.51
C ARG A 33 31.12 -9.37 -0.84
N VAL A 34 32.12 -9.44 -1.71
CA VAL A 34 32.07 -10.14 -3.01
C VAL A 34 33.22 -11.15 -3.06
N PRO A 35 33.11 -12.22 -3.87
CA PRO A 35 34.22 -13.14 -4.07
C PRO A 35 35.47 -12.41 -4.57
N ARG A 36 36.65 -12.84 -4.11
CA ARG A 36 37.90 -12.40 -4.75
C ARG A 36 37.94 -12.95 -6.17
N GLY A 37 38.29 -12.10 -7.12
CA GLY A 37 38.32 -12.50 -8.51
C GLY A 37 38.96 -11.48 -9.42
N THR A 38 39.17 -11.91 -10.66
CA THR A 38 39.81 -11.09 -11.70
C THR A 38 39.00 -11.21 -12.99
N ALA A 39 38.71 -10.06 -13.59
CA ALA A 39 38.12 -10.00 -14.93
C ALA A 39 39.23 -10.12 -15.98
N VAL A 40 39.02 -10.99 -16.97
CA VAL A 40 39.94 -11.23 -18.08
C VAL A 40 39.21 -10.96 -19.39
N PRO A 41 39.59 -9.91 -20.15
CA PRO A 41 38.98 -9.62 -21.44
C PRO A 41 39.05 -10.81 -22.40
N TYR A 42 37.99 -11.03 -23.18
CA TYR A 42 37.89 -12.19 -24.08
C TYR A 42 39.05 -12.23 -25.09
N ALA A 43 39.52 -11.05 -25.52
CA ALA A 43 40.63 -10.88 -26.47
C ALA A 43 41.99 -11.37 -25.96
N GLU A 44 42.20 -11.46 -24.64
CA GLU A 44 43.47 -11.92 -24.05
C GLU A 44 43.62 -13.45 -24.08
N GLY A 45 42.52 -14.16 -24.32
CA GLY A 45 42.50 -15.59 -24.53
C GLY A 45 42.70 -16.42 -23.24
N PRO A 46 42.61 -17.77 -23.36
CA PRO A 46 42.58 -18.68 -22.21
C PRO A 46 43.86 -18.70 -21.35
N ASP A 47 45.01 -18.30 -21.90
CA ASP A 47 46.27 -18.28 -21.14
C ASP A 47 46.27 -17.17 -20.07
N ALA A 48 45.60 -16.04 -20.35
CA ALA A 48 45.38 -14.99 -19.36
C ALA A 48 44.44 -15.47 -18.24
N VAL A 49 43.44 -16.30 -18.57
CA VAL A 49 42.55 -16.94 -17.58
C VAL A 49 43.33 -17.88 -16.65
N ALA A 50 44.26 -18.68 -17.20
CA ALA A 50 45.14 -19.54 -16.39
C ALA A 50 46.04 -18.71 -15.46
N LYS A 51 46.58 -17.60 -15.95
CA LYS A 51 47.40 -16.69 -15.15
C LYS A 51 46.61 -16.10 -13.98
N ALA A 52 45.42 -15.56 -14.24
CA ALA A 52 44.54 -15.00 -13.23
C ALA A 52 44.21 -16.02 -12.12
N ALA A 53 43.87 -17.26 -12.50
CA ALA A 53 43.60 -18.33 -11.55
C ALA A 53 44.83 -18.74 -10.72
N GLY A 54 46.02 -18.75 -11.32
CA GLY A 54 47.27 -19.03 -10.62
C GLY A 54 47.69 -17.92 -9.65
N GLU A 55 47.22 -16.69 -9.85
CA GLU A 55 47.45 -15.57 -8.95
C GLU A 55 46.49 -15.57 -7.75
N LEU A 56 45.22 -15.93 -7.94
CA LEU A 56 44.25 -16.13 -6.86
C LEU A 56 44.67 -17.25 -5.88
N GLY A 57 45.36 -18.29 -6.37
CA GLY A 57 45.83 -19.41 -5.53
C GLY A 57 47.06 -19.13 -4.66
N LYS A 58 47.64 -17.91 -4.69
CA LYS A 58 48.82 -17.55 -3.90
C LYS A 58 48.42 -16.85 -2.59
N PRO A 59 49.04 -17.16 -1.45
CA PRO A 59 48.91 -16.35 -0.24
C PRO A 59 49.39 -14.92 -0.53
N GLY A 60 48.50 -13.93 -0.49
CA GLY A 60 48.80 -12.54 -0.89
C GLY A 60 48.82 -12.28 -2.40
N GLY A 61 48.07 -13.06 -3.20
CA GLY A 61 47.74 -12.72 -4.60
C GLY A 61 47.03 -11.36 -4.73
N PRO A 62 46.88 -10.79 -5.95
CA PRO A 62 46.42 -9.42 -6.15
C PRO A 62 45.11 -9.19 -5.39
N GLU A 63 45.17 -8.31 -4.39
CA GLU A 63 44.03 -7.90 -3.54
C GLU A 63 43.12 -6.89 -4.27
N GLU A 64 43.33 -6.64 -5.57
CA GLU A 64 42.78 -5.50 -6.28
C GLU A 64 41.80 -5.91 -7.39
N LEU A 65 40.52 -5.65 -7.16
CA LEU A 65 39.68 -5.07 -8.20
C LEU A 65 40.14 -3.60 -8.30
N ASP A 66 40.92 -3.24 -9.32
CA ASP A 66 41.52 -1.91 -9.56
C ASP A 66 41.16 -0.80 -8.54
N GLY A 67 42.00 -0.64 -7.51
CA GLY A 67 42.15 0.63 -6.79
C GLY A 67 41.38 0.89 -5.48
N LEU A 68 41.04 -0.11 -4.65
CA LEU A 68 40.39 0.13 -3.34
C LEU A 68 41.00 -0.68 -2.19
N GLU A 69 41.38 0.00 -1.10
CA GLU A 69 41.81 -0.61 0.16
C GLU A 69 40.64 -1.11 1.02
N LYS A 70 40.89 -2.17 1.79
CA LYS A 70 39.94 -2.94 2.64
C LYS A 70 39.09 -2.10 3.63
N PRO A 71 37.81 -2.44 3.84
CA PRO A 71 37.17 -2.34 5.16
C PRO A 71 37.54 -3.56 6.00
N GLY A 72 37.96 -3.33 7.24
CA GLY A 72 38.58 -4.33 8.12
C GLY A 72 37.69 -5.51 8.50
N GLY A 73 38.23 -6.72 8.34
CA GLY A 73 37.70 -7.98 8.86
C GLY A 73 38.72 -9.09 8.63
N SER A 74 39.57 -9.34 9.61
CA SER A 74 40.59 -10.40 9.57
C SER A 74 39.96 -11.77 9.81
N GLY A 75 39.38 -12.35 8.77
CA GLY A 75 39.16 -13.80 8.68
C GLY A 75 40.20 -14.39 7.74
N GLU A 76 41.13 -15.20 8.24
CA GLU A 76 41.95 -16.06 7.38
C GLU A 76 41.02 -17.08 6.70
N LEU A 77 40.71 -16.85 5.42
CA LEU A 77 40.02 -17.80 4.56
C LEU A 77 40.95 -18.15 3.40
N GLY A 78 41.27 -19.45 3.26
CA GLY A 78 41.93 -20.03 2.10
C GLY A 78 43.26 -20.74 2.39
N GLY A 79 43.21 -22.01 2.81
CA GLY A 79 44.35 -22.93 2.65
C GLY A 79 44.61 -23.25 1.16
N PRO A 80 45.81 -23.73 0.80
CA PRO A 80 46.17 -24.02 -0.59
C PRO A 80 45.32 -25.19 -1.13
N GLY A 81 44.34 -24.88 -1.98
CA GLY A 81 43.43 -25.88 -2.58
C GLY A 81 41.98 -25.41 -2.85
N GLY A 82 41.69 -24.11 -2.77
CA GLY A 82 40.34 -23.58 -3.01
C GLY A 82 39.85 -23.82 -4.45
N THR A 83 38.59 -24.22 -4.58
CA THR A 83 37.89 -24.32 -5.87
C THR A 83 37.56 -22.93 -6.43
N LEU A 84 37.55 -22.82 -7.75
CA LEU A 84 37.27 -21.59 -8.49
C LEU A 84 35.94 -21.68 -9.24
N ALA A 85 35.33 -20.51 -9.44
CA ALA A 85 34.21 -20.29 -10.33
C ALA A 85 34.69 -19.54 -11.58
N LEU A 86 34.21 -19.95 -12.75
CA LEU A 86 34.41 -19.24 -14.01
C LEU A 86 33.06 -18.78 -14.53
N LYS A 87 32.95 -17.49 -14.85
CA LYS A 87 31.75 -16.90 -15.45
C LYS A 87 32.08 -16.11 -16.70
N ALA A 88 31.17 -16.07 -17.65
CA ALA A 88 31.26 -15.14 -18.78
C ALA A 88 30.43 -13.88 -18.50
N TYR A 89 30.92 -12.71 -18.94
CA TYR A 89 30.17 -11.46 -18.92
C TYR A 89 30.16 -10.82 -20.31
N GLY A 90 29.11 -10.04 -20.60
CA GLY A 90 28.93 -9.35 -21.87
C GLY A 90 27.45 -9.07 -22.18
N PRO A 91 27.14 -8.34 -23.26
CA PRO A 91 25.79 -8.00 -23.65
C PRO A 91 24.97 -9.25 -23.95
N GLY A 92 23.71 -9.30 -23.48
CA GLY A 92 22.80 -10.44 -23.70
C GLY A 92 22.98 -11.63 -22.77
N LEU A 93 23.98 -11.64 -21.87
CA LEU A 93 24.17 -12.67 -20.85
C LEU A 93 23.37 -12.36 -19.56
N VAL A 94 22.04 -12.31 -19.68
CA VAL A 94 21.12 -12.03 -18.54
C VAL A 94 20.83 -13.29 -17.73
N HIS A 95 20.52 -14.43 -18.38
CA HIS A 95 20.29 -15.73 -17.74
C HIS A 95 21.51 -16.64 -17.90
N LYS A 96 22.62 -16.29 -17.24
CA LYS A 96 23.95 -16.91 -17.43
C LYS A 96 23.94 -18.43 -17.27
N THR A 97 23.25 -18.95 -16.26
CA THR A 97 23.19 -20.39 -15.97
C THR A 97 22.55 -21.18 -17.11
N ASP A 98 21.49 -20.65 -17.72
CA ASP A 98 20.70 -21.33 -18.76
C ASP A 98 21.50 -21.56 -20.04
N VAL A 99 22.36 -20.61 -20.39
CA VAL A 99 23.28 -20.70 -21.54
C VAL A 99 24.62 -21.36 -21.18
N GLY A 100 24.77 -21.80 -19.92
CA GLY A 100 25.98 -22.43 -19.41
C GLY A 100 27.18 -21.49 -19.32
N ALA A 101 26.95 -20.20 -19.07
CA ALA A 101 27.95 -19.15 -18.86
C ALA A 101 28.53 -19.11 -17.44
N VAL A 102 28.22 -20.11 -16.59
CA VAL A 102 28.77 -20.27 -15.24
C VAL A 102 29.27 -21.70 -15.08
N ARG A 103 30.47 -21.86 -14.51
CA ARG A 103 31.02 -23.16 -14.09
C ARG A 103 31.64 -23.05 -12.71
N LEU A 104 31.25 -23.97 -11.82
CA LEU A 104 31.78 -24.12 -10.47
C LEU A 104 32.68 -25.36 -10.38
N GLY A 105 33.46 -25.46 -9.30
CA GLY A 105 34.27 -26.63 -8.94
C GLY A 105 35.55 -26.75 -9.76
N LEU A 106 36.07 -25.63 -10.26
CA LEU A 106 37.30 -25.62 -11.06
C LEU A 106 38.52 -25.51 -10.16
N ASP A 107 39.68 -25.88 -10.69
CA ASP A 107 40.98 -25.59 -10.09
C ASP A 107 41.79 -24.71 -11.06
N ALA A 108 42.93 -24.21 -10.60
CA ALA A 108 43.79 -23.35 -11.42
C ALA A 108 44.28 -24.02 -12.72
N THR A 109 44.26 -25.35 -12.79
CA THR A 109 44.73 -26.10 -13.97
C THR A 109 43.63 -26.37 -14.99
N SER A 110 42.37 -26.41 -14.56
CA SER A 110 41.20 -26.76 -15.38
C SER A 110 40.44 -25.55 -15.92
N VAL A 111 40.55 -24.39 -15.27
CA VAL A 111 39.80 -23.17 -15.62
C VAL A 111 39.99 -22.70 -17.07
N ALA A 112 41.21 -22.74 -17.61
CA ALA A 112 41.48 -22.31 -18.99
C ALA A 112 40.93 -23.29 -20.02
N ALA A 113 40.87 -24.58 -19.69
CA ALA A 113 40.24 -25.59 -20.55
C ALA A 113 38.71 -25.42 -20.54
N GLU A 114 38.12 -25.10 -19.39
CA GLU A 114 36.69 -24.79 -19.31
C GLU A 114 36.38 -23.49 -20.07
N ALA A 115 37.19 -22.44 -19.98
CA ALA A 115 36.96 -21.19 -20.73
C ALA A 115 36.84 -21.44 -22.24
N ARG A 116 37.68 -22.31 -22.81
CA ARG A 116 37.56 -22.74 -24.21
C ARG A 116 36.25 -23.49 -24.47
N THR A 117 35.89 -24.41 -23.59
CA THR A 117 34.66 -25.21 -23.70
C THR A 117 33.41 -24.33 -23.61
N MET A 118 33.41 -23.38 -22.68
CA MET A 118 32.34 -22.41 -22.46
C MET A 118 32.23 -21.47 -23.66
N ALA A 119 33.33 -20.99 -24.24
CA ALA A 119 33.30 -20.14 -25.44
C ALA A 119 32.63 -20.84 -26.63
N VAL A 120 32.93 -22.12 -26.85
CA VAL A 120 32.27 -22.93 -27.89
C VAL A 120 30.78 -23.09 -27.60
N ARG A 121 30.41 -23.33 -26.33
CA ARG A 121 29.01 -23.46 -25.90
C ARG A 121 28.22 -22.16 -26.14
N LEU A 122 28.79 -21.00 -25.77
CA LEU A 122 28.18 -19.69 -25.96
C LEU A 122 28.06 -19.32 -27.44
N ALA A 123 29.10 -19.60 -28.24
CA ALA A 123 29.04 -19.42 -29.68
C ALA A 123 27.92 -20.25 -30.33
N GLY A 124 27.63 -21.45 -29.80
CA GLY A 124 26.49 -22.28 -30.22
C GLY A 124 25.12 -21.64 -29.96
N HIS A 125 25.04 -20.67 -29.04
CA HIS A 125 23.85 -19.85 -28.75
C HIS A 125 23.92 -18.47 -29.42
N GLY A 126 24.92 -18.22 -30.28
CA GLY A 126 25.11 -16.93 -30.96
C GLY A 126 25.66 -15.82 -30.04
N VAL A 127 26.24 -16.17 -28.89
CA VAL A 127 26.75 -15.22 -27.89
C VAL A 127 28.28 -15.18 -27.95
N VAL A 128 28.86 -13.98 -28.01
CA VAL A 128 30.29 -13.73 -27.83
C VAL A 128 30.45 -12.90 -26.55
N PRO A 129 31.12 -13.42 -25.50
CA PRO A 129 31.31 -12.66 -24.28
C PRO A 129 32.35 -11.55 -24.45
N ASP A 130 32.23 -10.49 -23.64
CA ASP A 130 33.24 -9.44 -23.53
C ASP A 130 34.47 -9.93 -22.75
N GLY A 131 34.27 -10.89 -21.84
CA GLY A 131 35.33 -11.51 -21.07
C GLY A 131 34.88 -12.56 -20.07
N TRP A 132 35.82 -12.95 -19.23
CA TRP A 132 35.68 -13.97 -18.20
C TRP A 132 35.87 -13.35 -16.82
N LEU A 133 35.11 -13.81 -15.84
CA LEU A 133 35.30 -13.50 -14.44
C LEU A 133 35.73 -14.80 -13.74
N VAL A 134 36.98 -14.82 -13.25
CA VAL A 134 37.57 -15.94 -12.50
C VAL A 134 37.52 -15.57 -11.02
N GLU A 135 36.83 -16.37 -10.20
CA GLU A 135 36.59 -16.04 -8.79
C GLU A 135 36.86 -17.23 -7.86
N GLU A 136 37.16 -16.94 -6.60
CA GLU A 136 37.09 -17.92 -5.52
C GLU A 136 35.65 -18.42 -5.36
N GLN A 137 35.46 -19.73 -5.41
CA GLN A 137 34.15 -20.32 -5.14
C GLN A 137 33.87 -20.26 -3.63
N GLN A 138 32.73 -19.68 -3.28
CA GLN A 138 32.27 -19.62 -1.90
C GLN A 138 31.78 -20.99 -1.40
N ALA A 139 31.91 -21.21 -0.08
CA ALA A 139 31.36 -22.39 0.57
C ALA A 139 29.83 -22.46 0.40
N ALA A 140 29.27 -23.66 0.51
CA ALA A 140 27.82 -23.82 0.49
C ALA A 140 27.20 -23.12 1.70
N GLY A 141 26.10 -22.40 1.46
CA GLY A 141 25.36 -21.66 2.49
C GLY A 141 23.89 -21.54 2.11
N VAL A 142 23.14 -20.72 2.84
CA VAL A 142 21.77 -20.38 2.46
C VAL A 142 21.84 -19.37 1.33
N GLU A 143 21.27 -19.71 0.18
CA GLU A 143 21.12 -18.78 -0.94
C GLU A 143 19.97 -17.81 -0.65
N VAL A 144 20.22 -16.53 -0.87
CA VAL A 144 19.30 -15.42 -0.66
C VAL A 144 19.33 -14.53 -1.90
N ILE A 145 18.20 -13.95 -2.28
CA ILE A 145 18.12 -12.89 -3.28
C ILE A 145 17.95 -11.55 -2.57
N VAL A 146 18.77 -10.56 -2.95
CA VAL A 146 18.61 -9.17 -2.53
C VAL A 146 18.58 -8.29 -3.75
N GLY A 147 17.54 -7.50 -3.93
CA GLY A 147 17.40 -6.66 -5.11
C GLY A 147 16.74 -5.33 -4.83
N ARG A 148 16.85 -4.42 -5.79
CA ARG A 148 16.12 -3.16 -5.84
C ARG A 148 15.14 -3.22 -7.00
N VAL A 149 13.89 -2.94 -6.72
CA VAL A 149 12.79 -2.90 -7.69
C VAL A 149 12.25 -1.48 -7.71
N ARG A 150 12.12 -0.89 -8.90
CA ARG A 150 11.41 0.37 -9.08
C ARG A 150 9.91 0.09 -9.26
N GLY A 151 9.09 0.84 -8.54
CA GLY A 151 7.65 0.78 -8.64
C GLY A 151 7.01 2.15 -8.73
N PRO A 152 5.66 2.23 -8.77
CA PRO A 152 4.96 3.49 -8.86
C PRO A 152 5.17 4.41 -7.66
N PHE A 153 5.52 3.87 -6.49
CA PHE A 153 5.74 4.62 -5.25
C PHE A 153 7.21 5.00 -5.03
N GLY A 154 8.05 4.83 -6.05
CA GLY A 154 9.49 4.97 -5.96
C GLY A 154 10.17 3.61 -5.85
N ASP A 155 11.40 3.63 -5.35
CA ASP A 155 12.22 2.43 -5.24
C ASP A 155 11.89 1.61 -3.99
N ALA A 156 12.02 0.29 -4.11
CA ALA A 156 11.85 -0.67 -3.03
C ALA A 156 13.00 -1.68 -3.01
N MET A 157 13.33 -2.15 -1.81
CA MET A 157 14.24 -3.27 -1.58
C MET A 157 13.43 -4.57 -1.50
N LEU A 158 13.99 -5.63 -2.09
CA LEU A 158 13.47 -6.98 -2.07
C LEU A 158 14.50 -7.90 -1.37
N LEU A 159 14.02 -8.76 -0.47
CA LEU A 159 14.80 -9.81 0.18
C LEU A 159 14.00 -11.11 0.14
N GLY A 160 14.60 -12.22 -0.28
CA GLY A 160 13.94 -13.52 -0.28
C GLY A 160 14.93 -14.68 -0.30
N LEU A 161 14.45 -15.91 -0.14
CA LEU A 161 15.27 -17.11 -0.29
C LEU A 161 15.60 -17.35 -1.78
N GLY A 162 16.85 -17.71 -2.09
CA GLY A 162 17.39 -17.94 -3.43
C GLY A 162 17.42 -19.41 -3.87
N GLY A 163 17.98 -19.68 -5.06
CA GLY A 163 18.17 -21.01 -5.66
C GLY A 163 17.14 -21.41 -6.72
N THR A 164 17.24 -22.64 -7.26
CA THR A 164 16.35 -23.14 -8.35
C THR A 164 14.87 -23.27 -7.94
N LEU A 165 14.54 -23.10 -6.66
CA LEU A 165 13.18 -23.03 -6.14
C LEU A 165 12.65 -21.58 -6.01
N ALA A 166 13.49 -20.56 -6.21
CA ALA A 166 13.13 -19.14 -6.09
C ALA A 166 12.19 -18.66 -7.19
N GLU A 167 12.22 -19.28 -8.37
CA GLU A 167 11.28 -18.98 -9.46
C GLU A 167 9.83 -19.43 -9.15
N THR A 168 9.65 -20.26 -8.11
CA THR A 168 8.38 -20.92 -7.79
C THR A 168 7.77 -20.47 -6.46
N LEU A 169 8.47 -19.69 -5.64
CA LEU A 169 8.03 -19.32 -4.29
C LEU A 169 7.88 -17.81 -4.10
N ASP A 170 6.66 -17.40 -3.77
CA ASP A 170 6.24 -16.03 -3.44
C ASP A 170 6.73 -15.59 -2.04
N GLN A 171 7.95 -15.97 -1.65
CA GLN A 171 8.51 -15.81 -0.30
C GLN A 171 9.57 -14.70 -0.24
N ALA A 172 9.27 -13.56 -0.85
CA ALA A 172 10.11 -12.37 -0.75
C ALA A 172 9.39 -11.29 0.07
N VAL A 173 10.14 -10.63 0.94
CA VAL A 173 9.69 -9.41 1.62
C VAL A 173 10.12 -8.20 0.79
N VAL A 174 9.22 -7.22 0.67
CA VAL A 174 9.49 -5.96 -0.01
C VAL A 174 9.25 -4.78 0.94
N ARG A 175 10.14 -3.80 0.92
CA ARG A 175 10.07 -2.57 1.70
C ARG A 175 10.47 -1.37 0.85
N LEU A 176 9.87 -0.21 1.10
CA LEU A 176 10.29 1.02 0.43
C LEU A 176 11.76 1.30 0.76
N ALA A 177 12.54 1.65 -0.26
CA ALA A 177 13.94 2.03 -0.12
C ALA A 177 14.05 3.31 0.73
N ARG A 178 14.95 3.36 1.72
CA ARG A 178 15.13 4.54 2.58
C ARG A 178 16.04 5.57 1.92
N SER A 179 16.95 5.14 1.06
CA SER A 179 17.86 5.98 0.26
C SER A 179 17.18 7.03 -0.62
N GLY A 180 15.95 6.78 -1.07
CA GLY A 180 15.13 7.69 -1.89
C GLY A 180 14.02 8.41 -1.10
N ALA A 181 13.94 8.18 0.21
CA ALA A 181 12.83 8.64 1.03
C ALA A 181 13.00 10.06 1.56
N VAL A 182 11.91 10.65 2.05
CA VAL A 182 11.96 11.93 2.75
C VAL A 182 12.80 11.78 4.04
N PRO A 183 13.86 12.58 4.23
CA PRO A 183 14.68 12.52 5.45
C PRO A 183 13.82 12.69 6.71
N GLY A 184 14.05 11.86 7.72
CA GLY A 184 13.30 11.85 8.97
C GLY A 184 11.95 11.14 8.90
N TRP A 185 11.60 10.52 7.76
CA TRP A 185 10.38 9.72 7.64
C TRP A 185 10.51 8.34 8.31
N PHE A 186 11.59 7.64 8.00
CA PHE A 186 11.87 6.31 8.55
C PHE A 186 12.62 6.47 9.87
N PRO A 187 12.32 5.62 10.88
CA PRO A 187 13.09 5.62 12.12
C PRO A 187 14.55 5.27 11.83
N ASP A 188 15.46 5.86 12.61
CA ASP A 188 16.86 5.47 12.61
C ASP A 188 16.96 3.96 12.86
N GLY A 189 17.73 3.25 12.03
CA GLY A 189 17.87 1.81 12.12
C GLY A 189 18.19 1.15 10.77
N SER A 190 18.40 -0.16 10.82
CA SER A 190 18.71 -0.99 9.66
C SER A 190 17.43 -1.41 8.94
N LEU A 191 17.32 -1.07 7.65
CA LEU A 191 16.28 -1.61 6.77
C LEU A 191 16.47 -3.12 6.61
N GLY A 192 17.72 -3.57 6.50
CA GLY A 192 18.07 -4.98 6.42
C GLY A 192 17.55 -5.79 7.60
N ALA A 193 17.72 -5.31 8.83
CA ALA A 193 17.22 -5.98 10.03
C ALA A 193 15.69 -6.06 10.04
N GLU A 194 15.00 -4.99 9.65
CA GLU A 194 13.53 -4.95 9.52
C GLU A 194 13.04 -6.00 8.50
N MET A 195 13.68 -6.05 7.33
CA MET A 195 13.33 -7.00 6.28
C MET A 195 13.59 -8.45 6.71
N ILE A 196 14.73 -8.73 7.34
CA ILE A 196 15.05 -10.08 7.86
C ILE A 196 14.01 -10.51 8.90
N ALA A 197 13.64 -9.65 9.84
CA ALA A 197 12.65 -9.96 10.88
C ALA A 197 11.29 -10.31 10.27
N ALA A 198 10.90 -9.66 9.17
CA ALA A 198 9.66 -9.90 8.45
C ALA A 198 9.74 -11.00 7.39
N MET A 199 10.90 -11.64 7.21
CA MET A 199 11.12 -12.58 6.11
C MET A 199 10.36 -13.91 6.34
N PRO A 200 9.51 -14.35 5.40
CA PRO A 200 8.93 -15.69 5.43
C PRO A 200 10.04 -16.76 5.48
N GLY A 201 9.87 -17.77 6.33
CA GLY A 201 10.87 -18.84 6.45
C GLY A 201 12.15 -18.43 7.19
N LEU A 202 12.13 -17.37 8.01
CA LEU A 202 13.24 -16.94 8.88
C LEU A 202 13.90 -18.08 9.68
N GLY A 203 13.15 -19.14 10.01
CA GLY A 203 13.70 -20.36 10.64
C GLY A 203 14.84 -21.01 9.84
N VAL A 204 14.84 -20.90 8.51
CA VAL A 204 15.94 -21.39 7.65
C VAL A 204 17.23 -20.62 7.92
N LEU A 205 17.16 -19.29 8.00
CA LEU A 205 18.32 -18.45 8.33
C LEU A 205 18.79 -18.67 9.78
N ARG A 206 17.87 -19.02 10.69
CA ARG A 206 18.19 -19.34 12.10
C ARG A 206 18.70 -20.78 12.34
N GLY A 207 18.98 -21.55 11.29
CA GLY A 207 19.55 -22.89 11.43
C GLY A 207 18.53 -24.03 11.60
N ALA A 208 17.41 -23.99 10.85
CA ALA A 208 16.42 -25.06 10.88
C ALA A 208 17.04 -26.44 10.57
N ARG A 209 16.57 -27.48 11.28
CA ARG A 209 16.99 -28.88 11.12
C ARG A 209 18.48 -29.14 11.43
N GLY A 210 19.06 -28.37 12.34
CA GLY A 210 20.43 -28.58 12.82
C GLY A 210 21.52 -28.04 11.88
N ALA A 211 21.14 -27.20 10.92
CA ALA A 211 22.09 -26.40 10.16
C ALA A 211 22.62 -25.24 11.03
N ASP A 212 23.81 -24.75 10.73
CA ASP A 212 24.35 -23.57 11.41
C ASP A 212 23.52 -22.32 11.05
N PRO A 213 23.23 -21.44 12.03
CA PRO A 213 22.57 -20.17 11.75
C PRO A 213 23.47 -19.29 10.89
N VAL A 214 22.88 -18.49 10.01
CA VAL A 214 23.62 -17.50 9.24
C VAL A 214 23.90 -16.24 10.08
N ASP A 215 24.91 -15.49 9.67
CA ASP A 215 25.18 -14.16 10.21
C ASP A 215 24.12 -13.16 9.71
N LEU A 216 23.07 -12.97 10.52
CA LEU A 216 21.96 -12.06 10.21
C LEU A 216 22.40 -10.59 10.21
N GLU A 217 23.42 -10.22 10.98
CA GLU A 217 23.92 -8.85 11.04
C GLU A 217 24.67 -8.50 9.76
N ALA A 218 25.52 -9.42 9.26
CA ALA A 218 26.19 -9.24 7.97
C ALA A 218 25.19 -9.19 6.81
N LEU A 219 24.14 -10.01 6.84
CA LEU A 219 23.08 -9.97 5.82
C LEU A 219 22.30 -8.64 5.90
N ALA A 220 21.98 -8.15 7.09
CA ALA A 220 21.32 -6.86 7.27
C ALA A 220 22.16 -5.70 6.74
N ALA A 221 23.45 -5.66 7.10
CA ALA A 221 24.40 -4.65 6.64
C ALA A 221 24.55 -4.68 5.10
N LEU A 222 24.54 -5.86 4.48
CA LEU A 222 24.54 -6.00 3.03
C LEU A 222 23.28 -5.36 2.44
N VAL A 223 22.09 -5.63 2.97
CA VAL A 223 20.84 -5.01 2.48
C VAL A 223 20.89 -3.48 2.61
N ASP A 224 21.37 -2.95 3.74
CA ASP A 224 21.49 -1.50 3.97
C ASP A 224 22.50 -0.84 3.01
N ALA A 225 23.63 -1.47 2.76
CA ALA A 225 24.61 -1.01 1.79
C ALA A 225 24.01 -0.95 0.37
N LEU A 226 23.20 -1.95 0.02
CA LEU A 226 22.50 -1.98 -1.27
C LEU A 226 21.38 -0.94 -1.38
N ASP A 227 20.71 -0.60 -0.28
CA ASP A 227 19.79 0.54 -0.28
C ASP A 227 20.55 1.83 -0.65
N GLY A 228 21.78 2.02 -0.15
CA GLY A 228 22.66 3.15 -0.49
C GLY A 228 23.23 3.18 -1.92
N LEU A 229 23.05 2.12 -2.72
CA LEU A 229 23.62 1.97 -4.06
C LEU A 229 23.33 3.14 -5.04
N PRO A 230 22.14 3.76 -5.09
CA PRO A 230 21.87 4.85 -6.03
C PRO A 230 22.85 6.02 -5.92
N ALA A 231 23.33 6.32 -4.71
CA ALA A 231 24.30 7.40 -4.50
C ALA A 231 25.65 7.05 -5.14
N ALA A 232 26.12 5.80 -4.97
CA ALA A 232 27.34 5.30 -5.61
C ALA A 232 27.20 5.27 -7.15
N VAL A 233 26.06 4.82 -7.66
CA VAL A 233 25.77 4.83 -9.11
C VAL A 233 25.79 6.24 -9.67
N ALA A 234 25.16 7.21 -9.00
CA ALA A 234 25.15 8.59 -9.45
C ALA A 234 26.57 9.21 -9.47
N ALA A 235 27.46 8.80 -8.56
CA ALA A 235 28.84 9.23 -8.53
C ALA A 235 29.69 8.56 -9.64
N ALA A 236 29.52 7.25 -9.85
CA ALA A 236 30.31 6.47 -10.81
C ALA A 236 29.87 6.67 -12.27
N TYR A 237 28.58 6.88 -12.51
CA TYR A 237 27.98 7.05 -13.84
C TYR A 237 27.17 8.35 -13.93
N PRO A 238 27.83 9.53 -14.05
CA PRO A 238 27.14 10.81 -14.19
C PRO A 238 26.19 10.81 -15.39
N GLY A 239 24.96 11.30 -15.17
CA GLY A 239 23.91 11.30 -16.20
C GLY A 239 23.08 10.01 -16.29
N PHE A 240 23.43 9.00 -15.51
CA PHE A 240 22.66 7.76 -15.36
C PHE A 240 22.14 7.59 -13.93
N GLU A 241 21.18 6.70 -13.78
CA GLU A 241 20.64 6.24 -12.51
C GLU A 241 20.39 4.73 -12.59
N ALA A 242 20.35 4.07 -11.43
CA ALA A 242 19.99 2.66 -11.35
C ALA A 242 18.53 2.48 -11.81
N ASP A 243 18.30 1.53 -12.71
CA ASP A 243 16.97 1.11 -13.14
C ASP A 243 16.56 -0.18 -12.44
N GLU A 244 17.42 -1.19 -12.52
CA GLU A 244 17.23 -2.47 -11.86
C GLU A 244 18.55 -2.93 -11.23
N PHE A 245 18.47 -3.49 -10.03
CA PHE A 245 19.63 -4.07 -9.37
C PHE A 245 19.27 -5.35 -8.64
N GLU A 246 20.12 -6.38 -8.72
CA GLU A 246 19.87 -7.68 -8.13
C GLU A 246 21.18 -8.38 -7.78
N CYS A 247 21.29 -8.89 -6.56
CA CYS A 247 22.27 -9.88 -6.13
C CYS A 247 21.57 -11.23 -6.00
N ASN A 248 21.87 -12.15 -6.91
CA ASN A 248 21.19 -13.44 -6.97
C ASN A 248 22.12 -14.56 -7.51
N PRO A 249 22.69 -15.42 -6.65
CA PRO A 249 22.50 -15.45 -5.20
C PRO A 249 23.47 -14.54 -4.42
N VAL A 250 23.03 -14.15 -3.23
CA VAL A 250 23.87 -13.89 -2.05
C VAL A 250 23.97 -15.20 -1.28
N ILE A 251 25.17 -15.63 -0.92
CA ILE A 251 25.38 -16.81 -0.07
C ILE A 251 25.59 -16.33 1.37
N ALA A 252 24.67 -16.72 2.26
CA ALA A 252 24.72 -16.43 3.69
C ALA A 252 25.19 -17.67 4.48
N THR A 253 26.22 -17.49 5.31
CA THR A 253 26.79 -18.50 6.21
C THR A 253 26.94 -17.91 7.61
N ALA A 254 27.40 -18.71 8.57
CA ALA A 254 27.76 -18.22 9.91
C ALA A 254 28.93 -17.21 9.90
N GLU A 255 29.66 -17.10 8.79
CA GLU A 255 30.86 -16.25 8.65
C GLU A 255 30.56 -14.91 7.94
N GLY A 256 29.36 -14.77 7.37
CA GLY A 256 28.90 -13.55 6.71
C GLY A 256 27.95 -13.80 5.53
N ALA A 257 27.65 -12.73 4.79
CA ALA A 257 26.89 -12.76 3.55
C ALA A 257 27.74 -12.27 2.38
N VAL A 258 27.82 -13.05 1.30
CA VAL A 258 28.66 -12.75 0.13
C VAL A 258 27.81 -12.71 -1.14
N ALA A 259 27.80 -11.58 -1.84
CA ALA A 259 27.13 -11.43 -3.13
C ALA A 259 27.93 -12.13 -4.23
N VAL A 260 27.55 -13.37 -4.56
CA VAL A 260 28.31 -14.16 -5.52
C VAL A 260 27.95 -13.84 -6.95
N ASP A 261 26.75 -13.37 -7.25
CA ASP A 261 26.38 -12.83 -8.57
C ASP A 261 25.64 -11.49 -8.37
N ALA A 262 25.81 -10.59 -9.33
CA ALA A 262 25.24 -9.25 -9.28
C ALA A 262 24.90 -8.73 -10.68
N ARG A 263 23.75 -8.08 -10.81
CA ARG A 263 23.27 -7.42 -12.02
C ARG A 263 22.86 -5.99 -11.71
N LEU A 264 23.30 -5.05 -12.56
CA LEU A 264 22.90 -3.66 -12.52
C LEU A 264 22.55 -3.19 -13.94
N ILE A 265 21.35 -2.65 -14.09
CA ILE A 265 20.89 -2.00 -15.31
C ILE A 265 20.75 -0.51 -15.00
N LEU A 266 21.35 0.32 -15.84
CA LEU A 266 21.27 1.77 -15.76
C LEU A 266 20.30 2.32 -16.80
N ARG A 267 19.67 3.44 -16.49
CA ARG A 267 18.92 4.26 -17.44
C ARG A 267 19.46 5.70 -17.45
N PRO A 268 19.32 6.45 -18.56
CA PRO A 268 19.64 7.87 -18.55
C PRO A 268 18.71 8.61 -17.59
N ARG A 269 19.26 9.59 -16.86
CA ARG A 269 18.45 10.48 -16.04
C ARG A 269 17.60 11.35 -16.97
N SER A 270 16.29 11.39 -16.78
CA SER A 270 15.46 12.36 -17.51
C SER A 270 15.83 13.76 -17.05
N GLY A 271 16.30 14.62 -17.96
CA GLY A 271 16.55 16.04 -17.71
C GLY A 271 15.27 16.87 -17.47
N VAL A 272 14.11 16.23 -17.47
CA VAL A 272 12.86 16.81 -16.98
C VAL A 272 12.98 16.85 -15.46
N PRO A 273 12.91 18.02 -14.81
CA PRO A 273 12.84 18.08 -13.36
C PRO A 273 11.73 17.13 -12.92
N GLU A 274 12.05 16.19 -12.03
CA GLU A 274 11.00 15.55 -11.26
C GLU A 274 10.08 16.65 -10.76
N VAL A 275 8.81 16.57 -11.10
CA VAL A 275 7.79 17.50 -10.60
C VAL A 275 7.52 17.19 -9.11
N SER A 276 8.53 16.77 -8.34
CA SER A 276 8.51 16.71 -6.90
C SER A 276 8.82 18.11 -6.34
N GLY A 277 8.06 19.10 -6.82
CA GLY A 277 7.99 20.42 -6.23
C GLY A 277 7.24 20.40 -4.90
N PHE A 278 7.67 19.61 -3.91
CA PHE A 278 7.09 19.67 -2.57
C PHE A 278 8.13 19.91 -1.47
N PRO A 279 7.82 20.81 -0.52
CA PRO A 279 8.65 21.05 0.65
C PRO A 279 8.61 19.83 1.60
N ARG A 280 9.78 19.55 2.19
CA ARG A 280 9.99 18.51 3.20
C ARG A 280 9.37 18.95 4.54
N VAL A 281 8.44 18.13 5.06
CA VAL A 281 7.95 17.99 6.46
C VAL A 281 7.51 19.27 7.21
N PRO A 282 6.42 19.23 8.04
CA PRO A 282 6.05 20.36 8.90
C PRO A 282 7.18 20.77 9.86
N GLY A 283 7.64 22.02 9.78
CA GLY A 283 8.68 22.60 10.64
C GLY A 283 9.87 23.25 9.92
N ALA A 284 10.01 23.05 8.60
CA ALA A 284 10.94 23.84 7.80
C ALA A 284 10.38 25.27 7.59
N PRO A 285 11.21 26.33 7.66
CA PRO A 285 10.75 27.70 7.41
C PRO A 285 10.11 27.78 6.02
N GLU A 286 8.97 28.48 5.90
CA GLU A 286 8.31 28.71 4.62
C GLU A 286 9.31 29.32 3.62
N VAL A 287 9.75 28.52 2.66
CA VAL A 287 10.48 29.04 1.51
C VAL A 287 9.45 29.63 0.57
N SER A 288 9.31 30.95 0.64
CA SER A 288 8.53 31.73 -0.32
C SER A 288 8.90 31.34 -1.76
N GLY A 289 7.92 30.79 -2.47
CA GLY A 289 7.81 30.65 -3.93
C GLY A 289 9.08 30.80 -4.77
N GLY A 290 9.87 29.72 -4.85
CA GLY A 290 10.83 29.55 -5.94
C GLY A 290 10.12 29.18 -7.26
N PRO A 291 10.68 29.56 -8.43
CA PRO A 291 10.09 29.24 -9.73
C PRO A 291 10.10 27.72 -9.97
N GLY A 292 8.92 27.13 -10.19
CA GLY A 292 8.77 25.73 -10.59
C GLY A 292 8.01 24.83 -9.60
N VAL A 293 7.73 25.28 -8.38
CA VAL A 293 6.81 24.59 -7.46
C VAL A 293 5.39 25.12 -7.71
N PRO A 294 4.42 24.29 -8.15
CA PRO A 294 3.04 24.73 -8.28
C PRO A 294 2.53 25.18 -6.90
N ALA A 295 1.93 26.37 -6.83
CA ALA A 295 1.22 26.79 -5.63
C ALA A 295 0.16 25.72 -5.29
N ARG A 296 0.03 25.41 -4.00
CA ARG A 296 -0.88 24.39 -3.52
C ARG A 296 -2.31 24.67 -4.00
N THR A 297 -2.98 23.66 -4.55
CA THR A 297 -4.35 23.78 -5.06
C THR A 297 -5.31 24.15 -3.91
N ASP A 298 -6.00 25.28 -4.04
CA ASP A 298 -7.13 25.61 -3.16
C ASP A 298 -8.38 24.83 -3.62
N PHE A 299 -8.74 23.79 -2.88
CA PHE A 299 -9.91 22.94 -3.18
C PHE A 299 -11.23 23.46 -2.58
N ALA A 300 -11.25 24.62 -1.90
CA ALA A 300 -12.50 25.17 -1.36
C ALA A 300 -13.60 25.34 -2.43
N PRO A 301 -13.32 25.79 -3.68
CA PRO A 301 -14.34 25.86 -4.74
C PRO A 301 -14.87 24.50 -5.18
N LEU A 302 -14.11 23.44 -4.95
CA LEU A 302 -14.48 22.08 -5.31
C LEU A 302 -15.42 21.47 -4.27
N PHE A 303 -15.06 21.55 -2.99
CA PHE A 303 -15.82 20.91 -1.89
C PHE A 303 -16.92 21.79 -1.32
N ALA A 304 -16.71 23.11 -1.26
CA ALA A 304 -17.66 24.08 -0.69
C ALA A 304 -17.86 25.29 -1.63
N PRO A 305 -18.32 25.08 -2.88
CA PRO A 305 -18.61 26.18 -3.79
C PRO A 305 -19.72 27.08 -3.24
N ARG A 306 -19.66 28.38 -3.57
CA ARG A 306 -20.76 29.32 -3.31
C ARG A 306 -21.65 29.53 -4.53
N THR A 307 -21.14 29.22 -5.72
CA THR A 307 -21.87 29.29 -6.99
C THR A 307 -21.56 28.05 -7.83
N VAL A 308 -22.60 27.36 -8.28
CA VAL A 308 -22.50 26.18 -9.15
C VAL A 308 -23.16 26.49 -10.49
N ALA A 309 -22.50 26.10 -11.58
CA ALA A 309 -23.04 26.20 -12.93
C ALA A 309 -23.00 24.85 -13.63
N VAL A 310 -24.06 24.54 -14.40
CA VAL A 310 -24.18 23.27 -15.14
C VAL A 310 -24.41 23.56 -16.62
N ALA A 311 -23.44 23.19 -17.45
CA ALA A 311 -23.54 23.21 -18.90
C ALA A 311 -23.93 21.83 -19.45
N GLY A 312 -24.82 21.80 -20.44
CA GLY A 312 -25.26 20.55 -21.09
C GLY A 312 -26.61 20.00 -20.62
N ALA A 313 -27.33 20.72 -19.76
CA ALA A 313 -28.74 20.45 -19.50
C ALA A 313 -29.62 20.83 -20.71
N SER A 314 -30.75 20.15 -20.90
CA SER A 314 -31.63 20.34 -22.06
C SER A 314 -33.06 20.65 -21.63
N THR A 315 -33.78 21.43 -22.46
CA THR A 315 -35.21 21.75 -22.28
C THR A 315 -36.15 20.70 -22.89
N THR A 316 -35.64 19.80 -23.74
CA THR A 316 -36.47 18.86 -24.52
C THR A 316 -36.25 17.39 -24.15
N ARG A 317 -35.13 17.07 -23.51
CA ARG A 317 -34.78 15.70 -23.10
C ARG A 317 -34.02 15.71 -21.78
N THR A 318 -34.03 14.57 -21.10
CA THR A 318 -33.22 14.39 -19.89
C THR A 318 -31.79 14.01 -20.24
N THR A 319 -30.83 14.90 -20.01
CA THR A 319 -29.39 14.65 -20.15
C THR A 319 -28.73 14.40 -18.79
N PHE A 320 -27.41 14.12 -18.80
CA PHE A 320 -26.62 14.16 -17.56
C PHE A 320 -26.71 15.52 -16.86
N GLY A 321 -26.66 16.63 -17.62
CA GLY A 321 -26.84 17.98 -17.06
C GLY A 321 -28.16 18.14 -16.30
N ASN A 322 -29.28 17.64 -16.84
CA ASN A 322 -30.58 17.64 -16.13
C ASN A 322 -30.52 16.81 -14.84
N ARG A 323 -29.84 15.65 -14.85
CA ARG A 323 -29.69 14.80 -13.66
C ARG A 323 -28.88 15.51 -12.56
N PHE A 324 -27.81 16.22 -12.90
CA PHE A 324 -27.04 17.01 -11.94
C PHE A 324 -27.86 18.17 -11.38
N LEU A 325 -28.59 18.92 -12.22
CA LEU A 325 -29.49 19.98 -11.73
C LEU A 325 -30.52 19.43 -10.74
N ALA A 326 -31.13 18.28 -11.06
CA ALA A 326 -32.07 17.61 -10.15
C ALA A 326 -31.39 17.19 -8.83
N ALA A 327 -30.18 16.63 -8.89
CA ALA A 327 -29.42 16.23 -7.70
C ALA A 327 -29.10 17.45 -6.81
N TYR A 328 -28.58 18.53 -7.38
CA TYR A 328 -28.28 19.76 -6.63
C TYR A 328 -29.52 20.36 -5.96
N ARG A 329 -30.64 20.45 -6.68
CA ARG A 329 -31.90 20.95 -6.11
C ARG A 329 -32.39 20.07 -4.97
N ALA A 330 -32.34 18.74 -5.14
CA ALA A 330 -32.73 17.79 -4.09
C ALA A 330 -31.82 17.88 -2.86
N PHE A 331 -30.56 18.28 -3.05
CA PHE A 331 -29.55 18.43 -2.00
C PHE A 331 -29.52 19.83 -1.37
N GLY A 332 -30.56 20.64 -1.62
CA GLY A 332 -30.77 21.91 -0.90
C GLY A 332 -30.12 23.14 -1.54
N TRP A 333 -29.77 23.11 -2.82
CA TRP A 333 -29.44 24.32 -3.57
C TRP A 333 -30.69 25.15 -3.86
N THR A 334 -30.78 26.30 -3.21
CA THR A 334 -31.92 27.23 -3.29
C THR A 334 -31.66 28.47 -4.12
N ASP A 335 -30.38 28.83 -4.28
CA ASP A 335 -29.90 30.06 -4.91
C ASP A 335 -28.50 29.83 -5.49
N ARG A 336 -28.09 30.67 -6.45
CA ARG A 336 -26.73 30.65 -7.06
C ARG A 336 -26.36 29.32 -7.74
N LEU A 337 -27.38 28.58 -8.17
CA LEU A 337 -27.30 27.46 -9.11
C LEU A 337 -27.76 27.97 -10.48
N TYR A 338 -26.93 27.79 -11.51
CA TYR A 338 -27.21 28.28 -12.86
C TYR A 338 -27.09 27.16 -13.90
N ALA A 339 -27.97 27.17 -14.89
CA ALA A 339 -27.79 26.38 -16.11
C ALA A 339 -27.08 27.25 -17.17
N VAL A 340 -26.15 26.67 -17.93
CA VAL A 340 -25.54 27.35 -19.09
C VAL A 340 -26.18 26.77 -20.35
N HIS A 341 -26.97 27.59 -21.04
CA HIS A 341 -27.75 27.18 -22.20
C HIS A 341 -27.90 28.33 -23.22
N PRO A 342 -27.72 28.11 -24.54
CA PRO A 342 -27.65 29.17 -25.54
C PRO A 342 -28.85 30.14 -25.59
N SER A 343 -30.06 29.66 -25.27
CA SER A 343 -31.29 30.42 -25.52
C SER A 343 -32.40 30.26 -24.46
N ALA A 344 -32.19 29.46 -23.41
CA ALA A 344 -33.25 29.19 -22.44
C ALA A 344 -33.16 30.20 -21.30
N GLU A 345 -34.30 30.64 -20.76
CA GLU A 345 -34.35 31.49 -19.57
C GLU A 345 -34.27 30.67 -18.27
N SER A 346 -34.71 29.41 -18.31
CA SER A 346 -34.56 28.44 -17.22
C SER A 346 -34.60 27.00 -17.74
N ILE A 347 -34.01 26.07 -16.97
CA ILE A 347 -34.06 24.63 -17.21
C ILE A 347 -34.39 23.95 -15.89
N ASP A 348 -35.41 23.09 -15.86
CA ASP A 348 -35.86 22.37 -14.65
C ASP A 348 -36.01 23.31 -13.43
N GLY A 349 -36.55 24.52 -13.64
CA GLY A 349 -36.74 25.53 -12.59
C GLY A 349 -35.46 26.23 -12.11
N VAL A 350 -34.31 25.97 -12.75
CA VAL A 350 -33.03 26.65 -12.48
C VAL A 350 -32.83 27.78 -13.49
N PRO A 351 -32.46 29.01 -13.07
CA PRO A 351 -32.15 30.11 -13.98
C PRO A 351 -31.06 29.72 -14.98
N ALA A 352 -31.25 30.08 -16.25
CA ALA A 352 -30.30 29.79 -17.31
C ALA A 352 -29.64 31.08 -17.85
N VAL A 353 -28.36 30.98 -18.16
CA VAL A 353 -27.55 32.04 -18.77
C VAL A 353 -26.94 31.55 -20.09
N ALA A 354 -26.71 32.47 -21.03
CA ALA A 354 -26.21 32.12 -22.36
C ALA A 354 -24.72 31.71 -22.35
N SER A 355 -23.92 32.34 -21.49
CA SER A 355 -22.49 32.07 -21.32
C SER A 355 -22.11 31.95 -19.85
N VAL A 356 -20.98 31.26 -19.58
CA VAL A 356 -20.36 31.21 -18.24
C VAL A 356 -20.00 32.61 -17.75
N ALA A 357 -19.65 33.53 -18.66
CA ALA A 357 -19.32 34.91 -18.35
C ALA A 357 -20.50 35.72 -17.78
N ASP A 358 -21.74 35.30 -18.07
CA ASP A 358 -22.95 35.99 -17.63
C ASP A 358 -23.38 35.58 -16.20
N ILE A 359 -22.65 34.66 -15.56
CA ILE A 359 -22.92 34.22 -14.19
C ILE A 359 -22.52 35.33 -13.22
N PRO A 360 -23.44 35.85 -12.39
CA PRO A 360 -23.12 36.91 -11.43
C PRO A 360 -22.02 36.52 -10.44
N GLY A 361 -20.85 37.19 -10.54
CA GLY A 361 -19.69 36.93 -9.69
C GLY A 361 -18.87 35.69 -10.08
N GLY A 362 -19.16 35.07 -11.22
CA GLY A 362 -18.49 33.86 -11.70
C GLY A 362 -18.93 32.57 -11.00
N ALA A 363 -18.49 31.42 -11.53
CA ALA A 363 -18.72 30.11 -10.97
C ALA A 363 -17.51 29.67 -10.11
N ASP A 364 -17.77 29.24 -8.88
CA ASP A 364 -16.75 28.52 -8.11
C ASP A 364 -16.55 27.12 -8.72
N TYR A 365 -17.65 26.48 -9.16
CA TYR A 365 -17.66 25.15 -9.78
C TYR A 365 -18.53 25.13 -11.05
N LEU A 366 -17.91 24.83 -12.19
CA LEU A 366 -18.58 24.64 -13.48
C LEU A 366 -18.60 23.16 -13.86
N LEU A 367 -19.77 22.55 -13.92
CA LEU A 367 -19.97 21.20 -14.43
C LEU A 367 -20.26 21.23 -15.93
N VAL A 368 -19.51 20.43 -16.70
CA VAL A 368 -19.57 20.35 -18.15
C VAL A 368 -20.03 18.97 -18.58
N ALA A 369 -21.29 18.88 -19.04
CA ALA A 369 -21.95 17.66 -19.51
C ALA A 369 -22.32 17.74 -21.00
N VAL A 370 -21.38 18.21 -21.84
CA VAL A 370 -21.52 18.30 -23.31
C VAL A 370 -20.64 17.26 -24.01
N PRO A 371 -20.91 16.86 -25.27
CA PRO A 371 -20.07 15.88 -25.98
C PRO A 371 -18.58 16.23 -25.95
N ALA A 372 -17.68 15.22 -25.87
CA ALA A 372 -16.24 15.38 -25.69
C ALA A 372 -15.62 16.45 -26.62
N ALA A 373 -15.97 16.42 -27.92
CA ALA A 373 -15.47 17.37 -28.91
C ALA A 373 -15.82 18.85 -28.64
N ALA A 374 -16.84 19.14 -27.83
CA ALA A 374 -17.26 20.50 -27.48
C ALA A 374 -16.71 20.98 -26.13
N THR A 375 -16.06 20.11 -25.36
CA THR A 375 -15.61 20.41 -23.99
C THR A 375 -14.51 21.47 -23.97
N SER A 376 -13.47 21.34 -24.81
CA SER A 376 -12.33 22.26 -24.84
C SER A 376 -12.73 23.71 -25.12
N ALA A 377 -13.61 23.93 -26.10
CA ALA A 377 -14.13 25.26 -26.42
C ALA A 377 -14.91 25.90 -25.26
N LEU A 378 -15.70 25.10 -24.53
CA LEU A 378 -16.45 25.60 -23.37
C LEU A 378 -15.52 25.88 -22.18
N VAL A 379 -14.50 25.05 -21.96
CA VAL A 379 -13.48 25.28 -20.93
C VAL A 379 -12.70 26.56 -21.23
N ASP A 380 -12.25 26.78 -22.47
CA ASP A 380 -11.60 28.03 -22.88
C ASP A 380 -12.51 29.24 -22.63
N ALA A 381 -13.81 29.14 -22.95
CA ALA A 381 -14.78 30.22 -22.74
C ALA A 381 -15.06 30.54 -21.25
N SER A 382 -14.61 29.69 -20.32
CA SER A 382 -14.75 29.91 -18.88
C SER A 382 -13.62 30.73 -18.25
N ALA A 383 -12.61 31.13 -19.05
CA ALA A 383 -11.45 31.88 -18.58
C ALA A 383 -11.84 33.13 -17.77
N GLY A 384 -11.33 33.25 -16.54
CA GLY A 384 -11.65 34.35 -15.63
C GLY A 384 -13.07 34.33 -15.03
N HIS A 385 -13.90 33.35 -15.40
CA HIS A 385 -15.30 33.23 -14.98
C HIS A 385 -15.61 31.92 -14.25
N ALA A 386 -14.70 30.95 -14.25
CA ALA A 386 -14.75 29.74 -13.43
C ALA A 386 -13.45 29.54 -12.64
N ARG A 387 -13.52 28.89 -11.47
CA ARG A 387 -12.33 28.47 -10.70
C ARG A 387 -11.99 27.00 -10.92
N PHE A 388 -13.00 26.13 -10.76
CA PHE A 388 -12.93 24.71 -11.08
C PHE A 388 -13.89 24.35 -12.20
N VAL A 389 -13.43 23.49 -13.10
CA VAL A 389 -14.25 22.88 -14.14
C VAL A 389 -14.23 21.37 -13.99
N HIS A 390 -15.41 20.76 -13.93
CA HIS A 390 -15.59 19.31 -13.91
C HIS A 390 -16.16 18.87 -15.26
N VAL A 391 -15.46 17.97 -15.95
CA VAL A 391 -15.94 17.39 -17.21
C VAL A 391 -16.42 15.97 -16.95
N VAL A 392 -17.75 15.77 -17.02
CA VAL A 392 -18.35 14.43 -16.81
C VAL A 392 -18.21 13.53 -18.04
N SER A 393 -18.07 14.12 -19.22
CA SER A 393 -18.09 13.41 -20.48
C SER A 393 -16.90 12.45 -20.62
N GLY A 394 -17.19 11.23 -21.08
CA GLY A 394 -16.20 10.32 -21.66
C GLY A 394 -16.10 10.49 -23.18
N GLY A 395 -15.29 9.66 -23.82
CA GLY A 395 -14.88 9.74 -25.22
C GLY A 395 -13.48 10.31 -25.44
N PHE A 396 -12.58 10.22 -24.45
CA PHE A 396 -11.21 10.73 -24.52
C PHE A 396 -10.20 9.57 -24.66
N ARG A 397 -9.08 9.56 -23.92
CA ARG A 397 -8.04 8.54 -24.04
C ARG A 397 -8.57 7.13 -23.78
N GLU A 398 -9.52 6.95 -22.88
CA GLU A 398 -10.19 5.68 -22.60
C GLU A 398 -10.96 5.12 -23.81
N ALA A 399 -11.30 5.99 -24.76
CA ALA A 399 -11.92 5.63 -26.05
C ALA A 399 -10.93 5.73 -27.24
N GLY A 400 -9.64 5.94 -26.97
CA GLY A 400 -8.59 6.08 -27.97
C GLY A 400 -8.40 7.49 -28.56
N ALA A 401 -9.10 8.50 -28.05
CA ALA A 401 -9.04 9.89 -28.52
C ALA A 401 -8.12 10.78 -27.65
N THR A 402 -6.82 10.47 -27.66
CA THR A 402 -5.81 11.21 -26.88
C THR A 402 -5.67 12.67 -27.30
N ASP A 403 -5.90 12.99 -28.57
CA ASP A 403 -5.85 14.34 -29.12
C ASP A 403 -6.91 15.28 -28.52
N LEU A 404 -8.13 14.77 -28.31
CA LEU A 404 -9.19 15.52 -27.62
C LEU A 404 -8.84 15.78 -26.16
N GLU A 405 -8.17 14.84 -25.50
CA GLU A 405 -7.76 14.94 -24.11
C GLU A 405 -6.65 15.98 -23.93
N ASP A 406 -5.64 15.94 -24.80
CA ASP A 406 -4.55 16.91 -24.81
C ASP A 406 -5.08 18.33 -25.11
N ALA A 407 -6.03 18.46 -26.04
CA ALA A 407 -6.69 19.71 -26.35
C ALA A 407 -7.49 20.26 -25.16
N LEU A 408 -8.17 19.39 -24.40
CA LEU A 408 -8.90 19.76 -23.19
C LEU A 408 -7.96 20.25 -22.09
N LEU A 409 -6.84 19.55 -21.84
CA LEU A 409 -5.84 19.98 -20.88
C LEU A 409 -5.21 21.33 -21.26
N ALA A 410 -4.91 21.51 -22.54
CA ALA A 410 -4.38 22.78 -23.05
C ALA A 410 -5.40 23.93 -22.87
N ALA A 411 -6.69 23.67 -23.06
CA ALA A 411 -7.75 24.65 -22.82
C ALA A 411 -7.86 25.03 -21.34
N ALA A 412 -7.85 24.04 -20.42
CA ALA A 412 -7.87 24.31 -18.99
C ALA A 412 -6.69 25.19 -18.54
N ARG A 413 -5.48 24.90 -19.05
CA ARG A 413 -4.27 25.68 -18.78
C ARG A 413 -4.37 27.12 -19.29
N ARG A 414 -4.88 27.32 -20.52
CA ARG A 414 -5.09 28.67 -21.08
C ARG A 414 -6.13 29.47 -20.31
N ALA A 415 -7.22 28.81 -19.89
CA ALA A 415 -8.28 29.44 -19.12
C ALA A 415 -7.89 29.76 -17.67
N GLY A 416 -6.79 29.17 -17.18
CA GLY A 416 -6.33 29.34 -15.80
C GLY A 416 -7.24 28.65 -14.78
N VAL A 417 -7.96 27.60 -15.19
CA VAL A 417 -8.87 26.84 -14.34
C VAL A 417 -8.25 25.51 -13.92
N ARG A 418 -8.69 24.97 -12.79
CA ARG A 418 -8.38 23.57 -12.42
C ARG A 418 -9.46 22.64 -12.97
N LEU A 419 -9.05 21.48 -13.46
CA LEU A 419 -9.91 20.53 -14.16
C LEU A 419 -10.02 19.21 -13.41
N LEU A 420 -11.24 18.84 -13.04
CA LEU A 420 -11.59 17.50 -12.53
C LEU A 420 -12.12 16.62 -13.69
N GLY A 421 -11.52 15.44 -13.86
CA GLY A 421 -11.86 14.50 -14.94
C GLY A 421 -10.85 14.54 -16.09
N PRO A 422 -11.29 14.34 -17.36
CA PRO A 422 -12.66 14.06 -17.79
C PRO A 422 -13.14 12.66 -17.34
N ASN A 423 -14.32 12.24 -17.82
CA ASN A 423 -14.86 10.90 -17.57
C ASN A 423 -15.03 10.58 -16.07
N CYS A 424 -15.64 11.50 -15.31
CA CYS A 424 -15.86 11.31 -13.88
C CYS A 424 -17.22 11.87 -13.43
N LEU A 425 -17.78 11.40 -12.32
CA LEU A 425 -19.08 11.87 -11.82
C LEU A 425 -19.01 13.14 -10.97
N GLY A 426 -17.83 13.52 -10.49
CA GLY A 426 -17.60 14.76 -9.75
C GLY A 426 -17.44 14.52 -8.24
N VAL A 427 -18.11 15.35 -7.44
CA VAL A 427 -17.88 15.45 -5.99
C VAL A 427 -19.16 15.19 -5.21
N TYR A 428 -19.03 14.45 -4.12
CA TYR A 428 -20.04 14.33 -3.07
C TYR A 428 -19.44 14.87 -1.77
N ALA A 429 -19.87 16.05 -1.35
CA ALA A 429 -19.39 16.71 -0.12
C ALA A 429 -20.60 17.33 0.60
N PRO A 430 -21.17 16.62 1.60
CA PRO A 430 -22.38 17.06 2.29
C PRO A 430 -22.29 18.48 2.86
N SER A 431 -21.16 18.82 3.49
CA SER A 431 -20.92 20.15 4.10
C SER A 431 -21.01 21.31 3.11
N GLY A 432 -20.56 21.10 1.87
CA GLY A 432 -20.63 22.10 0.80
C GLY A 432 -21.79 21.91 -0.17
N ARG A 433 -22.76 21.05 0.18
CA ARG A 433 -23.92 20.71 -0.67
C ARG A 433 -23.54 20.19 -2.06
N GLN A 434 -22.37 19.58 -2.22
CA GLN A 434 -21.97 18.96 -3.48
C GLN A 434 -22.51 17.53 -3.57
N THR A 435 -23.10 17.16 -4.72
CA THR A 435 -23.52 15.79 -4.99
C THR A 435 -23.59 15.52 -6.49
N PHE A 436 -23.40 14.25 -6.87
CA PHE A 436 -23.63 13.73 -8.21
C PHE A 436 -24.75 12.69 -8.27
N GLN A 437 -25.40 12.40 -7.13
CA GLN A 437 -26.38 11.33 -7.00
C GLN A 437 -27.64 11.81 -6.25
N LEU A 438 -28.80 11.25 -6.61
CA LEU A 438 -30.07 11.48 -5.95
C LEU A 438 -30.28 10.52 -4.77
N GLY A 439 -31.01 10.98 -3.74
CA GLY A 439 -31.43 10.13 -2.62
C GLY A 439 -30.30 9.74 -1.66
N VAL A 440 -29.22 10.52 -1.63
CA VAL A 440 -28.08 10.34 -0.72
C VAL A 440 -28.21 11.26 0.49
N SER A 441 -27.57 10.90 1.60
CA SER A 441 -27.62 11.68 2.85
C SER A 441 -26.93 13.04 2.70
N ALA A 442 -27.43 14.07 3.36
CA ALA A 442 -26.76 15.37 3.48
C ALA A 442 -26.01 15.52 4.82
N GLU A 443 -25.90 14.45 5.60
CA GLU A 443 -25.18 14.45 6.87
C GLU A 443 -23.66 14.39 6.63
N PRO A 444 -22.88 15.39 7.11
CA PRO A 444 -21.43 15.37 7.01
C PRO A 444 -20.80 14.35 7.98
N GLY A 445 -19.56 13.95 7.69
CA GLY A 445 -18.75 13.14 8.60
C GLY A 445 -17.26 13.23 8.32
N GLY A 446 -16.50 12.26 8.82
CA GLY A 446 -15.04 12.30 8.82
C GLY A 446 -14.34 11.50 7.72
N VAL A 447 -15.08 10.84 6.81
CA VAL A 447 -14.47 9.95 5.81
C VAL A 447 -14.24 10.69 4.48
N GLY A 448 -12.98 10.87 4.11
CA GLY A 448 -12.55 11.42 2.83
C GLY A 448 -12.27 10.29 1.84
N VAL A 449 -12.81 10.34 0.61
CA VAL A 449 -12.59 9.28 -0.40
C VAL A 449 -12.18 9.85 -1.75
N VAL A 450 -11.15 9.24 -2.35
CA VAL A 450 -10.80 9.44 -3.77
C VAL A 450 -11.15 8.18 -4.55
N SER A 451 -11.85 8.31 -5.67
CA SER A 451 -12.18 7.15 -6.53
C SER A 451 -11.85 7.45 -7.98
N GLN A 452 -11.12 6.55 -8.64
CA GLN A 452 -10.93 6.64 -10.09
C GLN A 452 -12.23 6.35 -10.84
N SER A 453 -13.00 5.37 -10.39
CA SER A 453 -14.29 4.99 -10.99
C SER A 453 -15.45 5.79 -10.42
N GLY A 454 -16.23 6.41 -11.32
CA GLY A 454 -17.44 7.13 -10.96
C GLY A 454 -18.58 6.20 -10.51
N GLY A 455 -18.80 5.09 -11.21
CA GLY A 455 -19.85 4.12 -10.85
C GLY A 455 -19.63 3.54 -9.45
N LEU A 456 -18.40 3.09 -9.19
CA LEU A 456 -18.03 2.54 -7.88
C LEU A 456 -18.11 3.59 -6.76
N ALA A 457 -17.80 4.86 -7.05
CA ALA A 457 -18.01 5.94 -6.11
C ALA A 457 -19.48 6.10 -5.70
N GLY A 458 -20.42 5.95 -6.63
CA GLY A 458 -21.85 5.95 -6.31
C GLY A 458 -22.24 4.78 -5.39
N ASP A 459 -21.66 3.60 -5.63
CA ASP A 459 -21.86 2.43 -4.77
C ASP A 459 -21.26 2.66 -3.36
N ILE A 460 -20.08 3.28 -3.27
CA ILE A 460 -19.43 3.64 -2.00
C ILE A 460 -20.33 4.58 -1.19
N VAL A 461 -20.89 5.63 -1.82
CA VAL A 461 -21.80 6.56 -1.12
C VAL A 461 -23.07 5.83 -0.67
N ALA A 462 -23.71 5.09 -1.58
CA ALA A 462 -25.00 4.46 -1.29
C ALA A 462 -24.90 3.33 -0.27
N ALA A 463 -23.98 2.38 -0.47
CA ALA A 463 -23.77 1.26 0.43
C ALA A 463 -23.11 1.70 1.75
N GLY A 464 -22.16 2.63 1.68
CA GLY A 464 -21.49 3.18 2.86
C GLY A 464 -22.44 3.93 3.79
N THR A 465 -23.30 4.79 3.24
CA THR A 465 -24.27 5.55 4.05
C THR A 465 -25.23 4.62 4.81
N ARG A 466 -25.67 3.53 4.18
CA ARG A 466 -26.50 2.49 4.82
C ARG A 466 -25.78 1.75 5.95
N ARG A 467 -24.45 1.68 5.90
CA ARG A 467 -23.60 1.11 6.98
C ARG A 467 -23.21 2.13 8.06
N GLY A 468 -23.72 3.37 7.97
CA GLY A 468 -23.39 4.42 8.92
C GLY A 468 -22.11 5.21 8.58
N LEU A 469 -21.51 5.02 7.40
CA LEU A 469 -20.43 5.91 6.95
C LEU A 469 -20.97 7.31 6.71
N ARG A 470 -20.17 8.32 7.08
CA ARG A 470 -20.43 9.74 6.88
C ARG A 470 -19.18 10.40 6.34
N PHE A 471 -19.35 11.15 5.26
CA PHE A 471 -18.24 11.60 4.43
C PHE A 471 -17.91 13.07 4.67
N SER A 472 -16.62 13.40 4.77
CA SER A 472 -16.12 14.78 4.68
C SER A 472 -16.14 15.24 3.22
N GLY A 473 -15.78 14.32 2.32
CA GLY A 473 -15.94 14.46 0.88
C GLY A 473 -15.56 13.18 0.15
N LEU A 474 -16.17 12.96 -1.01
CA LEU A 474 -15.80 11.93 -1.96
C LEU A 474 -15.61 12.57 -3.33
N VAL A 475 -14.48 12.31 -4.00
CA VAL A 475 -14.16 12.87 -5.31
C VAL A 475 -13.86 11.77 -6.31
N THR A 476 -14.50 11.83 -7.48
CA THR A 476 -14.19 10.94 -8.59
C THR A 476 -13.26 11.63 -9.58
N ILE A 477 -12.16 10.99 -9.97
CA ILE A 477 -11.11 11.63 -10.81
C ILE A 477 -11.14 11.22 -12.28
N GLY A 478 -11.76 10.09 -12.63
CA GLY A 478 -11.79 9.61 -14.02
C GLY A 478 -10.39 9.47 -14.62
N ASN A 479 -10.16 10.12 -15.76
CA ASN A 479 -8.85 10.08 -16.44
C ASN A 479 -7.77 10.92 -15.73
N ALA A 480 -8.16 11.80 -14.81
CA ALA A 480 -7.26 12.58 -13.95
C ALA A 480 -6.15 13.36 -14.70
N ILE A 481 -6.53 14.13 -15.73
CA ILE A 481 -5.56 14.76 -16.65
C ILE A 481 -4.94 16.06 -16.09
N ASP A 482 -5.54 16.63 -15.03
CA ASP A 482 -5.01 17.75 -14.25
C ASP A 482 -5.09 17.44 -12.74
N VAL A 483 -6.30 17.37 -12.18
CA VAL A 483 -6.51 17.02 -10.78
C VAL A 483 -6.37 15.51 -10.58
N GLY A 484 -5.37 15.10 -9.80
CA GLY A 484 -5.01 13.69 -9.58
C GLY A 484 -5.27 13.18 -8.16
N ALA A 485 -5.15 11.86 -7.99
CA ALA A 485 -5.39 11.20 -6.70
C ALA A 485 -4.46 11.73 -5.59
N ALA A 486 -3.17 11.88 -5.89
CA ALA A 486 -2.17 12.31 -4.92
C ALA A 486 -2.51 13.68 -4.29
N GLU A 487 -2.92 14.66 -5.08
CA GLU A 487 -3.26 16.00 -4.55
C GLU A 487 -4.56 16.03 -3.74
N LEU A 488 -5.53 15.17 -4.07
CA LEU A 488 -6.75 15.02 -3.29
C LEU A 488 -6.50 14.30 -1.97
N VAL A 489 -5.64 13.28 -1.96
CA VAL A 489 -5.19 12.65 -0.71
C VAL A 489 -4.46 13.68 0.15
N GLU A 490 -3.56 14.49 -0.41
CA GLU A 490 -2.92 15.58 0.35
C GLU A 490 -3.92 16.60 0.92
N HIS A 491 -5.00 16.88 0.21
CA HIS A 491 -6.09 17.72 0.72
C HIS A 491 -6.75 17.07 1.93
N PHE A 492 -7.17 15.81 1.83
CA PHE A 492 -7.79 15.07 2.94
C PHE A 492 -6.87 14.88 4.14
N VAL A 493 -5.56 14.75 3.92
CA VAL A 493 -4.57 14.69 4.99
C VAL A 493 -4.53 16.01 5.77
N ASP A 494 -4.70 17.15 5.12
CA ASP A 494 -4.64 18.46 5.81
C ASP A 494 -6.00 19.01 6.22
N ASP A 495 -7.09 18.45 5.69
CA ASP A 495 -8.43 18.81 6.10
C ASP A 495 -8.69 18.33 7.54
N PRO A 496 -8.93 19.24 8.50
CA PRO A 496 -9.22 18.87 9.88
C PRO A 496 -10.57 18.13 10.03
N ALA A 497 -11.48 18.25 9.06
CA ALA A 497 -12.74 17.50 9.10
C ALA A 497 -12.57 16.04 8.68
N THR A 498 -11.47 15.69 7.99
CA THR A 498 -11.21 14.32 7.55
C THR A 498 -10.38 13.56 8.57
N GLU A 499 -10.97 12.48 9.10
CA GLU A 499 -10.39 11.59 10.10
C GLU A 499 -9.87 10.29 9.48
N VAL A 500 -10.51 9.80 8.41
CA VAL A 500 -10.14 8.55 7.70
C VAL A 500 -10.14 8.78 6.21
N ILE A 501 -9.14 8.23 5.50
CA ILE A 501 -8.97 8.41 4.06
C ILE A 501 -9.16 7.07 3.34
N GLY A 502 -10.08 7.01 2.39
CA GLY A 502 -10.27 5.88 1.48
C GLY A 502 -9.79 6.22 0.07
N MET A 503 -9.26 5.25 -0.65
CA MET A 503 -8.97 5.39 -2.07
C MET A 503 -9.34 4.14 -2.87
N TYR A 504 -9.99 4.35 -4.01
CA TYR A 504 -10.10 3.34 -5.07
C TYR A 504 -9.30 3.79 -6.28
N LEU A 505 -8.28 3.03 -6.65
CA LEU A 505 -7.33 3.37 -7.72
C LEU A 505 -7.09 2.17 -8.62
N GLU A 506 -7.18 2.37 -9.94
CA GLU A 506 -6.81 1.37 -10.95
C GLU A 506 -5.41 1.64 -11.52
N GLY A 507 -4.95 2.88 -11.40
CA GLY A 507 -3.59 3.29 -11.70
C GLY A 507 -3.09 4.30 -10.67
N THR A 508 -1.77 4.36 -10.53
CA THR A 508 -1.07 5.10 -9.49
C THR A 508 -0.42 6.37 -10.03
N GLY A 509 -1.06 7.06 -10.99
CA GLY A 509 -0.51 8.27 -11.63
C GLY A 509 0.05 9.27 -10.63
N GLY A 510 1.33 9.63 -10.77
CA GLY A 510 2.05 10.45 -9.77
C GLY A 510 2.35 9.71 -8.46
N GLY A 511 2.65 8.41 -8.52
CA GLY A 511 2.64 7.51 -7.38
C GLY A 511 3.63 7.87 -6.25
N GLU A 512 4.79 8.45 -6.55
CA GLU A 512 5.70 8.95 -5.50
C GLU A 512 5.05 10.04 -4.63
N ARG A 513 4.31 10.96 -5.26
CA ARG A 513 3.56 12.00 -4.54
C ARG A 513 2.44 11.36 -3.70
N LEU A 514 1.77 10.35 -4.25
CA LEU A 514 0.75 9.60 -3.51
C LEU A 514 1.36 8.88 -2.30
N ALA A 515 2.50 8.20 -2.47
CA ALA A 515 3.22 7.51 -1.41
C ALA A 515 3.59 8.50 -0.30
N HIS A 516 4.13 9.67 -0.65
CA HIS A 516 4.42 10.72 0.32
C HIS A 516 3.17 11.21 1.08
N ALA A 517 2.03 11.37 0.39
CA ALA A 517 0.78 11.76 1.03
C ALA A 517 0.27 10.70 2.00
N VAL A 518 0.31 9.42 1.61
CA VAL A 518 -0.10 8.27 2.44
C VAL A 518 0.81 8.11 3.66
N LEU A 519 2.12 8.22 3.44
CA LEU A 519 3.10 8.28 4.50
C LEU A 519 2.69 9.39 5.48
N ARG A 520 2.61 10.66 5.04
CA ARG A 520 2.24 11.80 5.89
C ARG A 520 0.93 11.58 6.67
N ALA A 521 -0.09 11.00 6.03
CA ALA A 521 -1.35 10.63 6.68
C ALA A 521 -1.08 9.73 7.90
N GLY A 522 -0.29 8.68 7.69
CA GLY A 522 0.23 7.84 8.74
C GLY A 522 0.87 8.65 9.86
N ALA A 523 1.90 9.48 9.61
CA ALA A 523 2.58 10.22 10.70
C ALA A 523 1.63 11.11 11.52
N LEU A 524 0.55 11.59 10.92
CA LEU A 524 -0.49 12.37 11.60
C LEU A 524 -1.55 11.50 12.31
N GLY A 525 -1.41 10.17 12.25
CA GLY A 525 -2.36 9.21 12.80
C GLY A 525 -3.67 9.12 12.02
N LYS A 526 -3.73 9.65 10.79
CA LYS A 526 -4.91 9.57 9.92
C LYS A 526 -4.88 8.24 9.14
N PRO A 527 -5.80 7.30 9.41
CA PRO A 527 -5.79 6.00 8.76
C PRO A 527 -6.09 6.12 7.27
N VAL A 528 -5.43 5.28 6.48
CA VAL A 528 -5.65 5.20 5.04
C VAL A 528 -6.05 3.78 4.66
N VAL A 529 -7.02 3.67 3.75
CA VAL A 529 -7.50 2.39 3.19
C VAL A 529 -7.48 2.48 1.67
N VAL A 530 -6.92 1.48 0.99
CA VAL A 530 -6.92 1.38 -0.47
C VAL A 530 -7.62 0.11 -0.95
N LEU A 531 -8.57 0.29 -1.86
CA LEU A 531 -9.05 -0.76 -2.76
C LEU A 531 -8.35 -0.57 -4.11
N ALA A 532 -7.28 -1.32 -4.34
CA ALA A 532 -6.55 -1.26 -5.60
C ALA A 532 -7.21 -2.17 -6.65
N GLY A 533 -7.69 -1.55 -7.73
CA GLY A 533 -8.18 -2.25 -8.91
C GLY A 533 -7.04 -2.83 -9.74
N GLY A 534 -7.30 -3.90 -10.49
CA GLY A 534 -6.33 -4.45 -11.45
C GLY A 534 -5.19 -5.30 -10.88
N LEU A 535 -5.14 -5.56 -9.56
CA LEU A 535 -4.04 -6.31 -8.94
C LEU A 535 -3.85 -7.75 -9.47
N SER A 536 -4.91 -8.43 -9.92
CA SER A 536 -4.77 -9.78 -10.46
C SER A 536 -4.26 -9.80 -11.89
N ARG A 537 -3.53 -10.84 -12.29
CA ARG A 537 -3.08 -11.06 -13.68
C ARG A 537 -4.19 -10.93 -14.72
N GLN A 538 -5.42 -11.34 -14.38
CA GLN A 538 -6.59 -11.23 -15.26
C GLN A 538 -7.28 -9.86 -15.15
N GLY A 539 -7.31 -9.27 -13.95
CA GLY A 539 -7.84 -7.93 -13.69
C GLY A 539 -7.05 -6.85 -14.41
N ALA A 540 -5.71 -6.90 -14.36
CA ALA A 540 -4.87 -5.98 -15.13
C ALA A 540 -5.06 -6.13 -16.64
N ARG A 541 -5.24 -7.36 -17.16
CA ARG A 541 -5.59 -7.57 -18.58
C ARG A 541 -6.94 -6.96 -18.95
N ALA A 542 -7.89 -6.91 -18.00
CA ALA A 542 -9.17 -6.23 -18.18
C ALA A 542 -9.07 -4.69 -18.08
N VAL A 543 -8.01 -4.15 -17.46
CA VAL A 543 -7.74 -2.71 -17.33
C VAL A 543 -6.88 -2.18 -18.51
N ALA A 544 -5.84 -2.91 -18.97
CA ALA A 544 -5.24 -2.88 -20.32
C ALA A 544 -3.97 -3.76 -20.43
N SER A 545 -3.69 -4.23 -21.65
CA SER A 545 -2.65 -5.18 -22.05
C SER A 545 -1.20 -4.67 -21.97
N HIS A 546 -0.51 -4.91 -20.85
CA HIS A 546 0.96 -5.03 -20.85
C HIS A 546 1.42 -6.11 -19.87
N THR A 547 2.18 -7.07 -20.39
CA THR A 547 2.66 -8.28 -19.73
C THR A 547 3.96 -7.98 -18.99
N GLY A 548 3.99 -8.16 -17.66
CA GLY A 548 5.24 -8.30 -16.90
C GLY A 548 5.25 -7.67 -15.49
N ALA A 549 4.55 -6.56 -15.27
CA ALA A 549 4.72 -5.74 -14.06
C ALA A 549 3.82 -6.09 -12.86
N LEU A 550 2.96 -7.11 -12.99
CA LEU A 550 1.79 -7.30 -12.12
C LEU A 550 2.09 -7.85 -10.73
N ALA A 551 3.16 -8.65 -10.59
CA ALA A 551 3.65 -9.06 -9.27
C ALA A 551 4.41 -7.91 -8.56
N GLY A 552 4.84 -6.89 -9.30
CA GLY A 552 5.54 -5.73 -8.76
C GLY A 552 4.59 -4.76 -8.06
N GLU A 553 3.43 -4.46 -8.63
CA GLU A 553 2.53 -3.42 -8.10
C GLU A 553 1.88 -3.81 -6.76
N GLU A 554 1.46 -5.07 -6.59
CA GLU A 554 0.94 -5.56 -5.31
C GLU A 554 2.00 -5.50 -4.19
N ARG A 555 3.23 -5.94 -4.49
CA ARG A 555 4.36 -5.87 -3.55
C ARG A 555 4.70 -4.43 -3.17
N MET A 556 4.52 -3.48 -4.09
CA MET A 556 4.71 -2.05 -3.81
C MET A 556 3.61 -1.50 -2.88
N TRP A 557 2.35 -1.93 -3.04
CA TRP A 557 1.29 -1.60 -2.09
C TRP A 557 1.56 -2.19 -0.71
N GLN A 558 2.06 -3.42 -0.62
CA GLN A 558 2.47 -4.05 0.64
C GLN A 558 3.65 -3.31 1.29
N ALA A 559 4.63 -2.87 0.50
CA ALA A 559 5.75 -2.06 0.98
C ALA A 559 5.28 -0.72 1.56
N LEU A 560 4.34 -0.05 0.88
CA LEU A 560 3.73 1.19 1.38
C LEU A 560 2.87 0.94 2.63
N SER A 561 2.15 -0.17 2.68
CA SER A 561 1.38 -0.62 3.86
C SER A 561 2.28 -0.79 5.08
N ALA A 562 3.39 -1.51 4.95
CA ALA A 562 4.36 -1.71 6.02
C ALA A 562 4.95 -0.37 6.52
N ALA A 563 5.21 0.58 5.61
CA ALA A 563 5.81 1.87 5.96
C ALA A 563 4.83 2.90 6.57
N SER A 564 3.52 2.76 6.36
CA SER A 564 2.52 3.80 6.71
C SER A 564 1.40 3.32 7.63
N GLY A 565 1.16 2.01 7.74
CA GLY A 565 -0.06 1.46 8.34
C GLY A 565 -1.27 1.48 7.40
N LEU A 566 -1.09 1.82 6.11
CA LEU A 566 -2.13 1.74 5.08
C LEU A 566 -2.75 0.34 5.04
N SER A 567 -4.08 0.26 5.03
CA SER A 567 -4.82 -0.99 4.85
C SER A 567 -5.11 -1.23 3.37
N VAL A 568 -4.53 -2.29 2.80
CA VAL A 568 -4.80 -2.73 1.42
C VAL A 568 -5.93 -3.77 1.47
N VAL A 569 -7.01 -3.54 0.73
CA VAL A 569 -8.17 -4.44 0.65
C VAL A 569 -8.47 -4.79 -0.80
N HIS A 570 -9.20 -5.90 -1.01
CA HIS A 570 -9.41 -6.48 -2.34
C HIS A 570 -10.87 -6.48 -2.80
N THR A 571 -11.81 -6.14 -1.91
CA THR A 571 -13.23 -6.06 -2.24
C THR A 571 -13.83 -4.73 -1.79
N LEU A 572 -14.87 -4.27 -2.48
CA LEU A 572 -15.67 -3.11 -2.03
C LEU A 572 -16.23 -3.33 -0.62
N GLU A 573 -16.60 -4.57 -0.32
CA GLU A 573 -17.17 -4.94 0.96
C GLU A 573 -16.17 -4.74 2.11
N ASP A 574 -14.94 -5.23 1.94
CA ASP A 574 -13.84 -5.01 2.90
C ASP A 574 -13.47 -3.53 3.00
N PHE A 575 -13.48 -2.81 1.87
CA PHE A 575 -13.24 -1.36 1.85
C PHE A 575 -14.23 -0.61 2.74
N LEU A 576 -15.53 -0.88 2.57
CA LEU A 576 -16.57 -0.26 3.40
C LEU A 576 -16.49 -0.71 4.87
N ALA A 577 -16.17 -1.98 5.12
CA ALA A 577 -16.01 -2.54 6.46
C ALA A 577 -14.86 -1.86 7.23
N VAL A 578 -13.68 -1.77 6.62
CA VAL A 578 -12.50 -1.15 7.22
C VAL A 578 -12.73 0.35 7.44
N LEU A 579 -13.32 1.06 6.48
CA LEU A 579 -13.68 2.47 6.67
C LEU A 579 -14.65 2.67 7.83
N ALA A 580 -15.65 1.79 8.00
CA ALA A 580 -16.63 1.91 9.09
C ALA A 580 -15.99 1.65 10.46
N MET A 581 -15.08 0.68 10.52
CA MET A 581 -14.31 0.38 11.73
C MET A 581 -13.39 1.54 12.10
N LEU A 582 -12.66 2.10 11.15
CA LEU A 582 -11.73 3.21 11.38
C LEU A 582 -12.46 4.53 11.67
N GLN A 583 -13.62 4.78 11.06
CA GLN A 583 -14.47 5.94 11.40
C GLN A 583 -14.88 5.87 12.88
N ARG A 584 -15.15 4.67 13.39
CA ARG A 584 -15.57 4.48 14.77
C ARG A 584 -14.39 4.51 15.75
N TYR A 585 -13.27 3.93 15.35
CA TYR A 585 -12.07 3.78 16.18
C TYR A 585 -10.85 4.41 15.48
N PRO A 586 -10.82 5.75 15.30
CA PRO A 586 -9.83 6.43 14.46
C PRO A 586 -8.43 6.55 15.09
N ARG A 587 -8.27 6.18 16.38
CA ARG A 587 -7.01 6.36 17.12
C ARG A 587 -6.50 5.05 17.71
N ALA A 588 -5.19 4.87 17.64
CA ALA A 588 -4.46 3.72 18.19
C ALA A 588 -4.52 3.59 19.73
N GLY A 589 -4.97 4.64 20.45
CA GLY A 589 -5.05 4.63 21.91
C GLY A 589 -6.42 4.17 22.42
N VAL A 590 -6.44 3.10 23.22
CA VAL A 590 -7.50 2.88 24.21
C VAL A 590 -7.22 3.84 25.36
N GLY A 591 -8.13 4.79 25.62
CA GLY A 591 -8.11 5.61 26.84
C GLY A 591 -7.62 7.06 26.68
N ALA A 592 -8.43 7.94 26.09
CA ALA A 592 -8.43 9.37 26.40
C ALA A 592 -9.85 9.91 26.16
N GLY A 593 -10.77 9.38 26.94
CA GLY A 593 -12.20 9.67 26.84
C GLY A 593 -12.91 9.39 28.15
N ALA A 594 -12.38 9.94 29.26
CA ALA A 594 -13.12 10.12 30.49
C ALA A 594 -12.70 11.46 31.09
N GLU A 595 -13.53 12.47 30.93
CA GLU A 595 -13.57 13.57 31.89
C GLU A 595 -14.00 13.00 33.25
N SER A 596 -13.17 13.09 34.28
CA SER A 596 -13.57 13.53 35.63
C SER A 596 -12.41 13.49 36.64
N ASP A 597 -12.29 14.64 37.30
CA ASP A 597 -11.80 14.93 38.65
C ASP A 597 -10.46 14.41 39.19
N SER A 598 -9.74 15.40 39.70
CA SER A 598 -8.49 15.41 40.46
C SER A 598 -8.41 14.43 41.63
N ASP A 599 -7.28 13.72 41.75
CA ASP A 599 -6.48 13.70 42.98
C ASP A 599 -5.04 13.21 42.71
N PRO A 600 -3.97 13.88 43.19
CA PRO A 600 -2.60 13.42 42.98
C PRO A 600 -1.99 12.86 44.27
N ALA A 601 -1.95 11.53 44.44
CA ALA A 601 -0.98 10.87 45.33
C ALA A 601 -1.03 9.34 45.24
N SER A 602 -0.07 8.74 44.52
CA SER A 602 0.58 7.49 44.97
C SER A 602 1.87 7.25 44.19
N GLU A 603 2.96 7.00 44.94
CA GLU A 603 4.29 6.64 44.42
C GLU A 603 4.30 5.23 43.80
N PRO A 604 5.23 4.93 42.87
CA PRO A 604 5.27 3.62 42.24
C PRO A 604 5.94 2.59 43.17
N ALA A 605 5.24 1.48 43.42
CA ALA A 605 5.82 0.29 44.02
C ALA A 605 6.69 -0.45 42.99
N SER A 606 7.88 -0.86 43.44
CA SER A 606 8.85 -1.66 42.70
C SER A 606 8.36 -3.09 42.53
N GLU A 607 8.29 -3.60 41.29
CA GLU A 607 8.16 -5.03 41.04
C GLU A 607 9.24 -5.53 40.09
N SER A 608 9.97 -6.53 40.59
CA SER A 608 10.92 -7.35 39.87
C SER A 608 10.16 -8.43 39.10
N GLU A 609 10.04 -8.28 37.79
CA GLU A 609 9.51 -9.34 36.92
C GLU A 609 10.62 -10.27 36.46
N SER A 610 10.41 -11.57 36.67
CA SER A 610 11.30 -12.66 36.30
C SER A 610 11.40 -12.84 34.78
N GLU A 611 12.62 -13.05 34.29
CA GLU A 611 13.00 -13.20 32.87
C GLU A 611 12.36 -14.39 32.11
N SER A 612 11.46 -15.17 32.70
CA SER A 612 10.87 -16.37 32.05
C SER A 612 9.59 -16.14 31.26
N GLU A 613 8.96 -14.95 31.31
CA GLU A 613 7.72 -14.65 30.55
C GLU A 613 7.96 -13.92 29.22
N ARG A 614 9.20 -13.54 28.89
CA ARG A 614 9.55 -12.92 27.59
C ARG A 614 9.59 -13.89 26.41
N ALA A 615 9.10 -15.12 26.58
CA ALA A 615 9.15 -16.18 25.57
C ALA A 615 7.88 -16.32 24.70
N SER A 616 6.81 -15.55 24.96
CA SER A 616 5.70 -15.40 24.00
C SER A 616 5.66 -13.97 23.48
N GLY A 617 6.11 -13.75 22.24
CA GLY A 617 6.16 -12.43 21.60
C GLY A 617 4.79 -11.84 21.22
N ALA A 618 3.79 -11.93 22.10
CA ALA A 618 2.48 -11.31 21.91
C ALA A 618 2.44 -9.97 22.66
N ASP A 619 2.23 -8.89 21.92
CA ASP A 619 2.04 -7.53 22.44
C ASP A 619 0.80 -7.48 23.37
N PRO A 620 0.86 -6.82 24.54
CA PRO A 620 -0.31 -6.62 25.41
C PRO A 620 -1.48 -6.00 24.62
N GLY A 621 -2.62 -6.69 24.58
CA GLY A 621 -3.83 -6.24 23.90
C GLY A 621 -3.94 -6.52 22.39
N SER A 622 -3.15 -7.46 21.87
CA SER A 622 -3.18 -7.95 20.46
C SER A 622 -4.17 -9.10 20.20
N GLY A 623 -4.77 -9.68 21.23
CA GLY A 623 -5.74 -10.77 21.08
C GLY A 623 -7.15 -10.30 20.69
N VAL A 624 -7.90 -11.17 19.99
CA VAL A 624 -9.32 -10.98 19.71
C VAL A 624 -10.16 -11.90 20.60
N LEU A 625 -11.14 -11.33 21.30
CA LEU A 625 -12.14 -12.10 22.03
C LEU A 625 -13.32 -12.40 21.10
N VAL A 626 -13.57 -13.69 20.82
CA VAL A 626 -14.70 -14.10 19.99
C VAL A 626 -15.84 -14.56 20.90
N ILE A 627 -17.05 -14.03 20.66
CA ILE A 627 -18.25 -14.35 21.42
C ILE A 627 -19.39 -14.72 20.45
N GLY A 628 -20.08 -15.82 20.71
CA GLY A 628 -21.21 -16.24 19.90
C GLY A 628 -22.02 -17.40 20.48
N PRO A 629 -23.07 -17.87 19.78
CA PRO A 629 -23.89 -19.01 20.20
C PRO A 629 -23.16 -20.37 20.20
N GLY A 630 -21.92 -20.41 19.72
CA GLY A 630 -21.11 -21.62 19.64
C GLY A 630 -21.24 -22.45 18.37
N GLY A 631 -20.57 -23.60 18.35
CA GLY A 631 -20.55 -24.55 17.23
C GLY A 631 -19.72 -24.09 16.04
N GLY A 632 -20.01 -24.62 14.85
CA GLY A 632 -19.19 -24.43 13.63
C GLY A 632 -18.99 -22.97 13.21
N ALA A 633 -19.92 -22.08 13.54
CA ALA A 633 -19.78 -20.65 13.26
C ALA A 633 -18.66 -19.98 14.08
N SER A 634 -18.49 -20.37 15.34
CA SER A 634 -17.39 -19.88 16.17
C SER A 634 -16.04 -20.43 15.68
N VAL A 635 -16.00 -21.65 15.14
CA VAL A 635 -14.80 -22.20 14.48
C VAL A 635 -14.44 -21.37 13.24
N LEU A 636 -15.43 -21.08 12.38
CA LEU A 636 -15.22 -20.23 11.20
C LEU A 636 -14.78 -18.80 11.58
N ALA A 637 -15.19 -18.29 12.75
CA ALA A 637 -14.74 -17.00 13.25
C ALA A 637 -13.25 -17.04 13.63
N THR A 638 -12.80 -18.14 14.25
CA THR A 638 -11.37 -18.37 14.51
C THR A 638 -10.59 -18.50 13.21
N ASP A 639 -11.09 -19.25 12.23
CA ASP A 639 -10.42 -19.39 10.92
C ASP A 639 -10.34 -18.05 10.17
N ALA A 640 -11.37 -17.20 10.28
CA ALA A 640 -11.36 -15.85 9.71
C ALA A 640 -10.34 -14.95 10.41
N CYS A 641 -10.23 -15.03 11.74
CA CYS A 641 -9.19 -14.33 12.50
C CYS A 641 -7.80 -14.78 12.05
N ASP A 642 -7.56 -16.09 11.95
CA ASP A 642 -6.27 -16.65 11.51
C ASP A 642 -5.89 -16.21 10.10
N ARG A 643 -6.83 -16.26 9.13
CA ARG A 643 -6.61 -15.75 7.77
C ARG A 643 -6.26 -14.26 7.74
N ALA A 644 -6.80 -13.47 8.68
CA ALA A 644 -6.50 -12.05 8.81
C ALA A 644 -5.23 -11.76 9.62
N GLY A 645 -4.54 -12.80 10.13
CA GLY A 645 -3.34 -12.67 10.97
C GLY A 645 -3.62 -12.31 12.44
N LEU A 646 -4.87 -12.45 12.89
CA LEU A 646 -5.32 -12.13 14.25
C LEU A 646 -5.20 -13.34 15.17
N THR A 647 -4.78 -13.09 16.42
CA THR A 647 -4.64 -14.16 17.42
C THR A 647 -5.89 -14.26 18.30
N VAL A 648 -6.55 -15.42 18.30
CA VAL A 648 -7.64 -15.76 19.23
C VAL A 648 -7.03 -16.40 20.49
N ARG A 649 -6.62 -15.56 21.45
CA ARG A 649 -5.94 -16.03 22.67
C ARG A 649 -6.90 -16.72 23.64
N PRO A 650 -6.52 -17.85 24.28
CA PRO A 650 -7.33 -18.48 25.31
C PRO A 650 -7.61 -17.54 26.49
N LEU A 651 -8.76 -17.71 27.16
CA LEU A 651 -9.04 -17.02 28.41
C LEU A 651 -8.22 -17.60 29.58
N PRO A 652 -7.76 -16.76 30.53
CA PRO A 652 -7.15 -17.22 31.78
C PRO A 652 -8.08 -18.16 32.57
N ALA A 653 -7.49 -19.15 33.27
CA ALA A 653 -8.24 -20.21 33.93
C ALA A 653 -9.13 -19.70 35.08
N ASP A 654 -8.71 -18.65 35.77
CA ASP A 654 -9.44 -17.94 36.82
C ASP A 654 -10.65 -17.16 36.27
N VAL A 655 -10.53 -16.55 35.09
CA VAL A 655 -11.66 -15.93 34.38
C VAL A 655 -12.69 -16.99 34.00
N VAL A 656 -12.24 -18.13 33.45
CA VAL A 656 -13.14 -19.25 33.13
C VAL A 656 -13.84 -19.78 34.38
N ALA A 657 -13.12 -19.89 35.51
CA ALA A 657 -13.72 -20.29 36.79
C ALA A 657 -14.79 -19.30 37.26
N THR A 658 -14.50 -17.99 37.17
CA THR A 658 -15.44 -16.91 37.52
C THR A 658 -16.73 -16.98 36.68
N LEU A 659 -16.60 -17.24 35.38
CA LEU A 659 -17.76 -17.40 34.49
C LEU A 659 -18.60 -18.64 34.86
N ARG A 660 -17.96 -19.75 35.25
CA ARG A 660 -18.66 -20.95 35.72
C ARG A 660 -19.42 -20.72 37.03
N GLU A 661 -18.82 -20.01 37.98
CA GLU A 661 -19.48 -19.64 39.25
C GLU A 661 -20.72 -18.77 39.02
N ARG A 662 -20.71 -17.95 37.95
CA ARG A 662 -21.85 -17.13 37.51
C ARG A 662 -22.91 -17.90 36.73
N GLY A 663 -22.76 -19.23 36.59
CA GLY A 663 -23.74 -20.11 35.97
C GLY A 663 -23.59 -20.33 34.47
N TYR A 664 -22.48 -19.90 33.86
CA TYR A 664 -22.17 -20.15 32.44
C TYR A 664 -21.40 -21.48 32.26
N GLY A 665 -21.42 -22.04 31.03
CA GLY A 665 -20.63 -23.23 30.68
C GLY A 665 -21.30 -24.58 30.91
N ALA A 666 -22.58 -24.62 31.31
CA ALA A 666 -23.37 -25.84 31.33
C ALA A 666 -23.68 -26.29 29.89
N GLY A 667 -22.81 -27.12 29.31
CA GLY A 667 -22.96 -27.63 27.94
C GLY A 667 -22.44 -26.70 26.84
N THR A 668 -21.76 -25.60 27.18
CA THR A 668 -21.16 -24.65 26.24
C THR A 668 -19.68 -24.41 26.56
N SER A 669 -18.89 -24.04 25.55
CA SER A 669 -17.47 -23.70 25.71
C SER A 669 -17.28 -22.32 26.34
N LEU A 670 -16.44 -22.24 27.37
CA LEU A 670 -16.02 -20.96 27.98
C LEU A 670 -14.54 -20.63 27.69
N VAL A 671 -13.87 -21.40 26.83
CA VAL A 671 -12.59 -20.98 26.26
C VAL A 671 -12.85 -20.05 25.08
N ASN A 672 -11.91 -19.21 24.66
CA ASN A 672 -12.09 -18.35 23.49
C ASN A 672 -12.05 -19.20 22.20
N PRO A 673 -13.10 -19.27 21.37
CA PRO A 673 -14.37 -18.49 21.38
C PRO A 673 -15.37 -18.82 22.50
N VAL A 674 -15.82 -17.80 23.22
CA VAL A 674 -16.77 -17.92 24.34
C VAL A 674 -18.18 -18.15 23.81
N GLU A 675 -18.78 -19.26 24.23
CA GLU A 675 -20.13 -19.65 23.85
C GLU A 675 -21.16 -19.18 24.87
N ILE A 676 -21.92 -18.18 24.46
CA ILE A 676 -23.06 -17.64 25.20
C ILE A 676 -24.31 -17.97 24.37
N PRO A 677 -25.39 -18.52 24.96
CA PRO A 677 -26.64 -18.67 24.23
C PRO A 677 -27.14 -17.27 23.86
N LEU A 678 -26.87 -16.82 22.63
CA LEU A 678 -27.31 -15.53 22.09
C LEU A 678 -28.46 -15.80 21.13
N GLY A 679 -29.68 -15.80 21.68
CA GLY A 679 -30.90 -16.12 20.96
C GLY A 679 -32.12 -15.41 21.55
N PRO A 680 -33.31 -15.70 21.01
CA PRO A 680 -34.56 -15.00 21.36
C PRO A 680 -34.98 -15.17 22.84
N ALA A 681 -34.48 -16.19 23.53
CA ALA A 681 -34.73 -16.44 24.96
C ALA A 681 -33.69 -15.80 25.89
N THR A 682 -32.69 -15.12 25.35
CA THR A 682 -31.56 -14.56 26.10
C THR A 682 -31.87 -13.14 26.56
N GLY A 683 -31.73 -12.87 27.86
CA GLY A 683 -31.88 -11.52 28.40
C GLY A 683 -30.78 -10.58 27.90
N ALA A 684 -31.13 -9.31 27.70
CA ALA A 684 -30.25 -8.32 27.08
C ALA A 684 -28.96 -8.05 27.89
N ASP A 685 -29.00 -8.27 29.21
CA ASP A 685 -27.86 -8.17 30.13
C ASP A 685 -26.88 -9.37 30.08
N SER A 686 -27.23 -10.45 29.37
CA SER A 686 -26.41 -11.68 29.33
C SER A 686 -25.02 -11.47 28.75
N PHE A 687 -24.89 -10.50 27.84
CA PHE A 687 -23.61 -10.18 27.20
C PHE A 687 -22.70 -9.38 28.14
N ALA A 688 -23.22 -8.34 28.81
CA ALA A 688 -22.47 -7.57 29.82
C ALA A 688 -21.98 -8.46 30.96
N ARG A 689 -22.80 -9.40 31.45
CA ARG A 689 -22.41 -10.34 32.52
C ARG A 689 -21.21 -11.23 32.19
N VAL A 690 -20.96 -11.50 30.92
CA VAL A 690 -19.79 -12.26 30.44
C VAL A 690 -18.64 -11.33 30.10
N LEU A 691 -18.93 -10.19 29.46
CA LEU A 691 -17.90 -9.27 29.04
C LEU A 691 -17.23 -8.55 30.23
N ASP A 692 -18.00 -8.10 31.21
CA ASP A 692 -17.49 -7.40 32.40
C ASP A 692 -16.38 -8.17 33.15
N PRO A 693 -16.56 -9.45 33.55
CA PRO A 693 -15.50 -10.19 34.23
C PRO A 693 -14.32 -10.52 33.31
N VAL A 694 -14.53 -10.69 32.00
CA VAL A 694 -13.43 -10.92 31.05
C VAL A 694 -12.58 -9.65 30.93
N LEU A 695 -13.21 -8.51 30.65
CA LEU A 695 -12.51 -7.24 30.49
C LEU A 695 -11.89 -6.72 31.80
N ALA A 696 -12.42 -7.10 32.96
CA ALA A 696 -11.83 -6.74 34.26
C ALA A 696 -10.52 -7.49 34.55
N ALA A 697 -10.31 -8.66 33.94
CA ALA A 697 -9.20 -9.56 34.23
C ALA A 697 -8.27 -9.79 33.03
N THR A 698 -8.55 -9.17 31.89
CA THR A 698 -7.79 -9.33 30.64
C THR A 698 -7.66 -8.01 29.90
N ASP A 699 -6.74 -7.98 28.95
CA ASP A 699 -6.40 -6.82 28.12
C ASP A 699 -7.03 -6.90 26.71
N PHE A 700 -8.09 -7.67 26.50
CA PHE A 700 -8.76 -7.75 25.19
C PHE A 700 -9.31 -6.37 24.76
N ALA A 701 -8.67 -5.78 23.76
CA ALA A 701 -9.10 -4.50 23.19
C ALA A 701 -10.12 -4.68 22.05
N ASP A 702 -10.17 -5.86 21.43
CA ASP A 702 -11.04 -6.20 20.28
C ASP A 702 -11.98 -7.36 20.62
N VAL A 703 -13.28 -7.16 20.39
CA VAL A 703 -14.33 -8.16 20.63
C VAL A 703 -15.13 -8.39 19.34
N LEU A 704 -15.08 -9.63 18.84
CA LEU A 704 -15.87 -10.10 17.71
C LEU A 704 -17.11 -10.84 18.21
N LEU A 705 -18.26 -10.19 18.10
CA LEU A 705 -19.56 -10.76 18.45
C LEU A 705 -20.27 -11.25 17.18
N HIS A 706 -20.74 -12.50 17.17
CA HIS A 706 -21.62 -13.00 16.11
C HIS A 706 -22.93 -13.54 16.66
N VAL A 707 -24.02 -13.24 15.95
CA VAL A 707 -25.38 -13.71 16.26
C VAL A 707 -26.00 -14.35 15.02
N ASN A 708 -26.92 -15.29 15.21
CA ASN A 708 -27.64 -15.92 14.10
C ASN A 708 -29.05 -15.33 13.98
N VAL A 709 -29.26 -14.41 13.04
CA VAL A 709 -30.54 -13.71 12.87
C VAL A 709 -31.68 -14.66 12.51
N GLN A 710 -31.39 -15.71 11.71
CA GLN A 710 -32.37 -16.74 11.35
C GLN A 710 -33.02 -17.38 12.60
N SER A 711 -32.30 -17.47 13.72
CA SER A 711 -32.82 -18.11 14.94
C SER A 711 -34.01 -17.36 15.57
N TYR A 712 -34.08 -16.04 15.39
CA TYR A 712 -35.16 -15.19 15.92
C TYR A 712 -36.49 -15.38 15.18
N TYR A 713 -36.44 -15.86 13.93
CA TYR A 713 -37.62 -16.15 13.10
C TYR A 713 -37.93 -17.64 13.07
N GLY A 714 -36.91 -18.51 12.97
CA GLY A 714 -37.09 -19.94 12.75
C GLY A 714 -37.37 -20.77 14.01
N TYR A 715 -36.88 -20.37 15.18
CA TYR A 715 -37.00 -21.17 16.41
C TYR A 715 -37.96 -20.60 17.46
N ALA A 716 -38.20 -19.29 17.47
CA ALA A 716 -39.00 -18.64 18.53
C ALA A 716 -40.04 -17.62 18.03
N ASP A 717 -40.09 -17.32 16.73
CA ASP A 717 -41.00 -16.33 16.11
C ASP A 717 -41.12 -15.01 16.89
N THR A 718 -40.01 -14.52 17.45
CA THR A 718 -39.97 -13.28 18.24
C THR A 718 -39.82 -12.04 17.37
N GLY A 719 -39.56 -12.23 16.08
CA GLY A 719 -39.11 -11.17 15.18
C GLY A 719 -37.79 -10.54 15.64
N VAL A 720 -37.52 -9.33 15.13
CA VAL A 720 -36.25 -8.61 15.32
C VAL A 720 -36.08 -7.94 16.69
N THR A 721 -37.17 -7.76 17.44
CA THR A 721 -37.20 -6.96 18.68
C THR A 721 -36.10 -7.32 19.70
N PRO A 722 -35.84 -8.61 20.03
CA PRO A 722 -34.80 -8.93 20.99
C PRO A 722 -33.38 -8.62 20.47
N LEU A 723 -33.17 -8.69 19.15
CA LEU A 723 -31.91 -8.28 18.53
C LEU A 723 -31.72 -6.76 18.59
N LEU A 724 -32.77 -5.98 18.39
CA LEU A 724 -32.69 -4.51 18.55
C LEU A 724 -32.38 -4.12 20.00
N ALA A 725 -32.95 -4.81 20.98
CA ALA A 725 -32.64 -4.60 22.40
C ALA A 725 -31.17 -4.93 22.70
N LEU A 726 -30.65 -6.04 22.17
CA LEU A 726 -29.23 -6.37 22.27
C LEU A 726 -28.36 -5.25 21.70
N VAL A 727 -28.68 -4.74 20.50
CA VAL A 727 -27.90 -3.68 19.85
C VAL A 727 -27.86 -2.39 20.69
N GLU A 728 -28.97 -1.99 21.31
CA GLU A 728 -28.98 -0.83 22.21
C GLU A 728 -28.13 -1.08 23.46
N ASP A 729 -28.13 -2.30 24.02
CA ASP A 729 -27.29 -2.63 25.19
C ASP A 729 -25.79 -2.63 24.84
N LEU A 730 -25.41 -3.09 23.64
CA LEU A 730 -24.03 -3.04 23.16
C LEU A 730 -23.47 -1.61 23.17
N ARG A 731 -24.33 -0.59 23.00
CA ARG A 731 -23.95 0.83 23.10
C ARG A 731 -23.35 1.18 24.46
N GLY A 732 -23.83 0.55 25.54
CA GLY A 732 -23.29 0.75 26.89
C GLY A 732 -21.84 0.26 27.00
N LEU A 733 -21.52 -0.85 26.32
CA LEU A 733 -20.22 -1.50 26.39
C LEU A 733 -19.14 -0.82 25.54
N VAL A 734 -19.52 -0.18 24.44
CA VAL A 734 -18.60 0.64 23.62
C VAL A 734 -17.98 1.78 24.46
N ARG A 735 -18.59 2.18 25.58
CA ARG A 735 -18.07 3.22 26.48
C ARG A 735 -16.92 2.76 27.38
N HIS A 736 -16.66 1.46 27.49
CA HIS A 736 -15.58 0.92 28.32
C HIS A 736 -14.21 0.86 27.62
N GLY A 737 -14.08 1.48 26.44
CA GLY A 737 -12.81 1.53 25.70
C GLY A 737 -12.51 0.30 24.86
N VAL A 738 -13.46 -0.64 24.74
CA VAL A 738 -13.34 -1.84 23.91
C VAL A 738 -13.92 -1.63 22.52
N ARG A 739 -13.22 -2.16 21.52
CA ARG A 739 -13.65 -2.11 20.13
C ARG A 739 -14.50 -3.32 19.82
N LEU A 740 -15.80 -3.08 19.71
CA LEU A 740 -16.79 -4.10 19.40
C LEU A 740 -17.04 -4.17 17.89
N SER A 741 -17.11 -5.41 17.37
CA SER A 741 -17.52 -5.75 16.01
C SER A 741 -18.70 -6.73 16.06
N LEU A 742 -19.80 -6.43 15.35
CA LEU A 742 -20.99 -7.28 15.31
C LEU A 742 -21.19 -7.92 13.93
N VAL A 743 -21.40 -9.24 13.91
CA VAL A 743 -21.75 -10.01 12.71
C VAL A 743 -23.15 -10.64 12.87
N PRO A 744 -24.22 -9.98 12.37
CA PRO A 744 -25.56 -10.54 12.32
C PRO A 744 -25.67 -11.55 11.17
N ARG A 745 -25.20 -12.78 11.41
CA ARG A 745 -25.20 -13.84 10.40
C ARG A 745 -26.63 -14.15 9.94
N ASN A 746 -26.78 -14.43 8.66
CA ASN A 746 -28.07 -14.74 8.02
C ASN A 746 -29.11 -13.61 8.15
N LEU A 747 -28.67 -12.34 8.16
CA LEU A 747 -29.56 -11.18 8.20
C LEU A 747 -30.55 -11.14 7.04
N ASP A 748 -30.16 -11.69 5.88
CA ASP A 748 -30.98 -11.86 4.69
C ASP A 748 -32.16 -12.85 4.87
N CYS A 749 -32.17 -13.62 5.97
CA CYS A 749 -33.33 -14.44 6.35
C CYS A 749 -34.43 -13.62 7.05
N ALA A 750 -34.16 -12.37 7.44
CA ALA A 750 -35.17 -11.47 8.01
C ALA A 750 -35.97 -10.74 6.90
N PRO A 751 -37.20 -10.30 7.17
CA PRO A 751 -37.89 -9.34 6.30
C PRO A 751 -37.02 -8.11 6.07
N SER A 752 -37.05 -7.54 4.86
CA SER A 752 -36.15 -6.42 4.48
C SER A 752 -36.26 -5.21 5.42
N ALA A 753 -37.49 -4.89 5.88
CA ALA A 753 -37.72 -3.80 6.81
C ALA A 753 -37.05 -4.03 8.18
N ASP A 754 -37.04 -5.28 8.66
CA ASP A 754 -36.40 -5.65 9.92
C ASP A 754 -34.87 -5.62 9.77
N ALA A 755 -34.36 -6.13 8.65
CA ALA A 755 -32.93 -6.07 8.35
C ALA A 755 -32.41 -4.63 8.28
N ASP A 756 -33.17 -3.74 7.61
CA ASP A 756 -32.85 -2.31 7.53
C ASP A 756 -32.87 -1.65 8.91
N GLU A 757 -33.83 -2.00 9.77
CA GLU A 757 -33.92 -1.45 11.13
C GLU A 757 -32.77 -1.93 12.03
N VAL A 758 -32.30 -3.18 11.90
CA VAL A 758 -31.10 -3.66 12.61
C VAL A 758 -29.87 -2.85 12.20
N LEU A 759 -29.65 -2.67 10.90
CA LEU A 759 -28.52 -1.88 10.41
C LEU A 759 -28.61 -0.43 10.90
N ALA A 760 -29.81 0.16 10.88
CA ALA A 760 -30.05 1.50 11.40
C ALA A 760 -29.79 1.59 12.91
N ALA A 761 -30.20 0.59 13.69
CA ALA A 761 -29.94 0.53 15.13
C ALA A 761 -28.44 0.40 15.45
N CYS A 762 -27.71 -0.44 14.71
CA CYS A 762 -26.26 -0.56 14.85
C CYS A 762 -25.56 0.76 14.55
N ALA A 763 -25.95 1.43 13.46
CA ALA A 763 -25.42 2.74 13.09
C ALA A 763 -25.68 3.79 14.17
N ARG A 764 -26.90 3.86 14.73
CA ARG A 764 -27.23 4.77 15.84
C ARG A 764 -26.45 4.45 17.13
N SER A 765 -26.16 3.18 17.37
CA SER A 765 -25.40 2.72 18.55
C SER A 765 -23.90 2.89 18.39
N GLY A 766 -23.43 3.19 17.17
CA GLY A 766 -22.00 3.26 16.84
C GLY A 766 -21.30 1.92 16.97
N VAL A 767 -22.00 0.81 16.72
CA VAL A 767 -21.41 -0.54 16.67
C VAL A 767 -21.18 -0.89 15.20
N PRO A 768 -19.92 -1.02 14.76
CA PRO A 768 -19.60 -1.49 13.41
C PRO A 768 -20.24 -2.86 13.16
N VAL A 769 -20.98 -2.95 12.05
CA VAL A 769 -21.70 -4.15 11.65
C VAL A 769 -21.14 -4.68 10.33
N PHE A 770 -20.89 -5.98 10.29
CA PHE A 770 -20.25 -6.66 9.15
C PHE A 770 -21.14 -7.76 8.61
N ARG A 771 -21.07 -8.01 7.31
CA ARG A 771 -21.92 -9.02 6.67
C ARG A 771 -21.53 -10.44 7.08
N ASP A 772 -20.23 -10.67 7.25
CA ASP A 772 -19.66 -11.97 7.56
C ASP A 772 -18.43 -11.83 8.48
N LEU A 773 -17.89 -12.98 8.89
CA LEU A 773 -16.79 -13.09 9.83
C LEU A 773 -15.45 -12.66 9.22
N ASP A 774 -15.25 -12.90 7.92
CA ASP A 774 -14.03 -12.51 7.20
C ASP A 774 -13.90 -10.99 7.14
N GLN A 775 -14.97 -10.27 6.78
CA GLN A 775 -14.99 -8.80 6.76
C GLN A 775 -14.68 -8.21 8.15
N ALA A 776 -15.26 -8.80 9.19
CA ALA A 776 -15.03 -8.34 10.56
C ALA A 776 -13.58 -8.55 10.99
N ALA A 777 -12.99 -9.71 10.65
CA ALA A 777 -11.59 -9.99 10.92
C ALA A 777 -10.65 -9.05 10.16
N VAL A 778 -10.89 -8.80 8.87
CA VAL A 778 -10.12 -7.82 8.06
C VAL A 778 -10.18 -6.42 8.68
N ALA A 779 -11.36 -6.00 9.13
CA ALA A 779 -11.55 -4.70 9.78
C ALA A 779 -10.84 -4.58 11.13
N ILE A 780 -10.86 -5.63 11.96
CA ILE A 780 -10.12 -5.67 13.23
C ILE A 780 -8.61 -5.62 12.96
N ALA A 781 -8.11 -6.39 12.00
CA ALA A 781 -6.69 -6.40 11.62
C ALA A 781 -6.20 -5.04 11.12
N ALA A 782 -7.03 -4.29 10.39
CA ALA A 782 -6.72 -2.92 9.98
C ALA A 782 -6.48 -1.98 11.19
N VAL A 783 -7.30 -2.10 12.24
CA VAL A 783 -7.13 -1.30 13.46
C VAL A 783 -5.89 -1.72 14.25
N GLN A 784 -5.64 -3.02 14.39
CA GLN A 784 -4.44 -3.51 15.09
C GLN A 784 -3.15 -3.08 14.37
N ARG A 785 -3.11 -3.15 13.04
CA ARG A 785 -1.98 -2.68 12.23
C ARG A 785 -1.67 -1.19 12.43
N LEU A 786 -2.71 -0.36 12.57
CA LEU A 786 -2.54 1.06 12.87
C LEU A 786 -1.91 1.29 14.26
N ARG A 787 -2.23 0.41 15.23
CA ARG A 787 -1.67 0.46 16.60
C ARG A 787 -0.21 0.06 16.66
N GLU A 788 0.13 -1.07 16.06
CA GLU A 788 1.51 -1.59 16.01
C GLU A 788 2.49 -0.58 15.41
N ARG A 789 2.01 0.30 14.53
CA ARG A 789 2.83 1.34 13.90
C ARG A 789 2.86 2.66 14.69
N ALA A 790 1.94 2.85 15.63
CA ALA A 790 1.93 4.02 16.52
C ALA A 790 2.79 3.80 17.78
N THR A 791 2.97 2.55 18.18
CA THR A 791 3.93 2.08 19.19
C THR A 791 5.32 1.92 18.59
#